data_AF-A0A3M2AJT0-F1
#
_entry.id   AF-A0A3M2AJT0-F1
#
_cell.length_a   1.000
_cell.length_b   1.000
_cell.length_c   1.000
_cell.angle_alpha   90.00
_cell.angle_beta   90.00
_cell.angle_gamma   90.00
#
_symmetry.space_group_name_H-M   'P 1'
#
loop_
_entity.id
_entity.type
_entity.pdbx_description
1 polymer ?
#
loop_
_entity_poly.entity_id
_entity_poly.type
_entity_poly.pdbx_seq_one_letter_code
_entity_poly.pdbx_strand_id
1 'polypeptide(L)'
;MIRPLLLLFVAAFPAFLPAQVCDAAAFGPPTADPITITGAWTVGPGCVLDFGDREVVLAGTLDISDATILAGDLHILSTGRILGGGGFLDLRLTGSTQHAGRLLVEGKIKLKDPAHGGTVLCTATGPVEVTGSGQILVDSTSSTGDGGRIEIACASAWLEGAATTLGASGGGQAGGGTVLITAAAGDIHVGKKVDCSGGAFDGGVITLETAVGDIDVSGTLDVQAAADGWGGEIDLWAAGAVSISGSMVADGGGGGGSGYGYGGDGGYVDVSAGGAVSTSGDLLARGGPQAYGGDLRLTGAAGVAVNGGRLLASSSSGDGAGGGIEIDGADGPVSITGVVEAKASASSGDGGDIIVAGGQVQILSQLTATGSFGGYVGLFASGDLFVAGDLRADSQGGDGVGGWVKATVGGALTLSGALVDANGAGAGGRGGLVRLVAAQDLLPDANTLIRSEGNGNGGGQAGELLLEGCQVVVPTGCRIRARGTPGPAAPLIVAHDLLSFHGTADGGSVPVLLATRLDAPWSPDLAGASFPSGSIVSHDRTLTPCLGIGFVTVSTNSPVHVLAGEVPEITVQGPAGLPLVVLAGWRQRFVPIGAYGFLQLDPARSQRLADPGHFGPPVQGSTLDAAGSWHWTGTPPSSAWIGLTAFVEALVEDPAARNGLFHQVPVGELAFTY
;
A
#
# COMPACT_ATOMS: atom_id res chain seq x y z
N MET A 1 -24.81 -87.63 -13.09
CA MET A 1 -25.62 -86.78 -12.20
C MET A 1 -25.89 -85.48 -12.93
N ILE A 2 -27.14 -85.24 -13.34
CA ILE A 2 -27.59 -84.08 -14.11
C ILE A 2 -28.02 -83.00 -13.11
N ARG A 3 -27.38 -81.83 -13.13
CA ARG A 3 -27.78 -80.63 -12.37
C ARG A 3 -28.60 -79.70 -13.27
N PRO A 4 -29.73 -79.13 -12.81
CA PRO A 4 -30.57 -78.27 -13.64
C PRO A 4 -30.02 -76.84 -13.68
N LEU A 5 -30.03 -76.27 -14.88
CA LEU A 5 -29.76 -74.86 -15.18
C LEU A 5 -31.05 -74.08 -14.91
N LEU A 6 -31.06 -73.24 -13.87
CA LEU A 6 -32.17 -72.36 -13.52
C LEU A 6 -32.02 -71.04 -14.29
N LEU A 7 -32.80 -70.86 -15.37
CA LEU A 7 -32.91 -69.60 -16.11
C LEU A 7 -33.77 -68.62 -15.29
N LEU A 8 -33.17 -67.55 -14.78
CA LEU A 8 -33.87 -66.45 -14.10
C LEU A 8 -34.26 -65.40 -15.16
N PHE A 9 -35.55 -65.31 -15.49
CA PHE A 9 -36.12 -64.25 -16.33
C PHE A 9 -36.20 -62.96 -15.51
N VAL A 10 -35.29 -62.01 -15.74
CA VAL A 10 -35.39 -60.65 -15.22
C VAL A 10 -36.35 -59.89 -16.13
N ALA A 11 -37.54 -59.55 -15.63
CA ALA A 11 -38.48 -58.69 -16.33
C ALA A 11 -37.91 -57.26 -16.38
N ALA A 12 -37.60 -56.77 -17.58
CA ALA A 12 -37.22 -55.39 -17.80
C ALA A 12 -38.46 -54.49 -17.60
N PHE A 13 -38.58 -53.87 -16.43
CA PHE A 13 -39.53 -52.78 -16.23
C PHE A 13 -39.01 -51.55 -17.00
N PRO A 14 -39.84 -50.89 -17.82
CA PRO A 14 -39.44 -49.62 -18.45
C PRO A 14 -39.20 -48.60 -17.33
N ALA A 15 -37.99 -48.06 -17.26
CA ALA A 15 -37.68 -46.93 -16.40
C ALA A 15 -38.51 -45.74 -16.89
N PHE A 16 -39.55 -45.37 -16.14
CA PHE A 16 -40.24 -44.09 -16.35
C PHE A 16 -39.23 -43.00 -16.04
N LEU A 17 -38.82 -42.25 -17.07
CA LEU A 17 -38.08 -41.02 -16.86
C LEU A 17 -38.98 -40.07 -16.04
N PRO A 18 -38.48 -39.48 -14.94
CA PRO A 18 -39.25 -38.51 -14.18
C PRO A 18 -39.69 -37.37 -15.12
N ALA A 19 -40.95 -36.97 -15.01
CA ALA A 19 -41.48 -35.87 -15.81
C ALA A 19 -40.70 -34.58 -15.50
N GLN A 20 -40.13 -33.96 -16.53
CA GLN A 20 -39.44 -32.69 -16.40
C GLN A 20 -40.45 -31.55 -16.22
N VAL A 21 -40.14 -30.62 -15.33
CA VAL A 21 -40.93 -29.40 -15.09
C VAL A 21 -40.24 -28.21 -15.73
N CYS A 22 -41.02 -27.36 -16.40
CA CYS A 22 -40.55 -26.12 -17.03
C CYS A 22 -41.50 -24.95 -16.83
N ASP A 23 -42.45 -25.09 -15.89
CA ASP A 23 -43.45 -24.07 -15.58
C ASP A 23 -43.53 -23.92 -14.06
N ALA A 24 -43.42 -22.68 -13.58
CA ALA A 24 -43.52 -22.33 -12.16
C ALA A 24 -44.89 -22.72 -11.55
N ALA A 25 -45.95 -22.81 -12.37
CA ALA A 25 -47.28 -23.24 -11.92
C ALA A 25 -47.33 -24.69 -11.43
N ALA A 26 -46.32 -25.52 -11.77
CA ALA A 26 -46.22 -26.89 -11.28
C ALA A 26 -45.97 -26.98 -9.76
N PHE A 27 -45.46 -25.91 -9.15
CA PHE A 27 -45.09 -25.89 -7.73
C PHE A 27 -46.20 -25.40 -6.80
N GLY A 28 -47.29 -24.84 -7.33
CA GLY A 28 -48.41 -24.35 -6.52
C GLY A 28 -49.27 -23.31 -7.22
N PRO A 29 -50.31 -22.78 -6.53
CA PRO A 29 -51.17 -21.74 -7.07
C PRO A 29 -50.36 -20.48 -7.46
N PRO A 30 -50.69 -19.80 -8.58
CA PRO A 30 -49.99 -18.58 -9.01
C PRO A 30 -50.05 -17.43 -8.00
N THR A 31 -51.00 -17.47 -7.06
CA THR A 31 -51.21 -16.43 -6.03
C THR A 31 -50.58 -16.76 -4.68
N ALA A 32 -49.91 -17.91 -4.54
CA ALA A 32 -49.27 -18.29 -3.29
C ALA A 32 -47.97 -17.50 -3.10
N ASP A 33 -47.85 -16.78 -1.98
CA ASP A 33 -46.69 -15.98 -1.62
C ASP A 33 -46.50 -15.99 -0.08
N PRO A 34 -45.50 -16.70 0.47
CA PRO A 34 -44.46 -17.43 -0.27
C PRO A 34 -45.00 -18.67 -1.00
N ILE A 35 -44.34 -19.05 -2.10
CA ILE A 35 -44.48 -20.37 -2.72
C ILE A 35 -43.41 -21.32 -2.16
N THR A 36 -43.84 -22.37 -1.46
CA THR A 36 -42.91 -23.35 -0.87
C THR A 36 -42.75 -24.57 -1.78
N ILE A 37 -41.53 -24.79 -2.27
CA ILE A 37 -41.17 -25.95 -3.07
C ILE A 37 -40.67 -27.07 -2.15
N THR A 38 -41.43 -28.18 -2.13
CA THR A 38 -41.10 -29.41 -1.38
C THR A 38 -40.96 -30.60 -2.34
N GLY A 39 -40.34 -31.70 -1.89
CA GLY A 39 -40.11 -32.89 -2.72
C GLY A 39 -38.89 -32.76 -3.64
N ALA A 40 -38.76 -33.67 -4.61
CA ALA A 40 -37.67 -33.67 -5.59
C ALA A 40 -38.24 -33.48 -7.00
N TRP A 41 -37.67 -32.54 -7.75
CA TRP A 41 -38.13 -32.14 -9.08
C TRP A 41 -36.97 -32.10 -10.06
N THR A 42 -37.19 -32.56 -11.29
CA THR A 42 -36.24 -32.41 -12.39
C THR A 42 -36.71 -31.26 -13.27
N VAL A 43 -35.89 -30.23 -13.45
CA VAL A 43 -36.16 -29.10 -14.32
C VAL A 43 -35.58 -29.38 -15.70
N GLY A 44 -36.35 -29.12 -16.76
CA GLY A 44 -35.85 -29.32 -18.12
C GLY A 44 -34.72 -28.34 -18.49
N PRO A 45 -33.85 -28.69 -19.45
CA PRO A 45 -32.77 -27.81 -19.90
C PRO A 45 -33.31 -26.51 -20.51
N GLY A 46 -32.72 -25.38 -20.12
CA GLY A 46 -33.05 -24.05 -20.62
C GLY A 46 -34.40 -23.50 -20.12
N CYS A 47 -34.99 -24.13 -19.11
CA CYS A 47 -36.31 -23.73 -18.62
C CYS A 47 -36.24 -22.47 -17.77
N VAL A 48 -37.24 -21.60 -17.95
CA VAL A 48 -37.41 -20.37 -17.18
C VAL A 48 -38.54 -20.57 -16.18
N LEU A 49 -38.19 -20.66 -14.91
CA LEU A 49 -39.14 -20.74 -13.81
C LEU A 49 -39.43 -19.32 -13.33
N ASP A 50 -40.50 -18.74 -13.87
CA ASP A 50 -40.93 -17.38 -13.55
C ASP A 50 -41.95 -17.37 -12.40
N PHE A 51 -41.51 -16.93 -11.23
CA PHE A 51 -42.35 -16.76 -10.06
C PHE A 51 -42.86 -15.31 -9.90
N GLY A 52 -42.54 -14.39 -10.82
CA GLY A 52 -42.88 -12.97 -10.71
C GLY A 52 -42.27 -12.34 -9.46
N ASP A 53 -43.02 -11.45 -8.80
CA ASP A 53 -42.54 -10.73 -7.61
C ASP A 53 -42.59 -11.56 -6.31
N ARG A 54 -42.90 -12.87 -6.36
CA ARG A 54 -43.18 -13.69 -5.16
C ARG A 54 -41.92 -14.16 -4.45
N GLU A 55 -42.01 -14.48 -3.16
CA GLU A 55 -40.98 -15.22 -2.44
C GLU A 55 -41.07 -16.71 -2.75
N VAL A 56 -39.93 -17.30 -3.13
CA VAL A 56 -39.75 -18.75 -3.31
C VAL A 56 -39.01 -19.33 -2.11
N VAL A 57 -39.65 -20.24 -1.39
CA VAL A 57 -39.02 -20.99 -0.28
C VAL A 57 -38.72 -22.41 -0.73
N LEU A 58 -37.45 -22.73 -0.93
CA LEU A 58 -37.01 -24.06 -1.33
C LEU A 58 -36.65 -24.91 -0.11
N ALA A 59 -37.51 -25.89 0.20
CA ALA A 59 -37.28 -26.89 1.24
C ALA A 59 -36.90 -28.27 0.67
N GLY A 60 -37.15 -28.49 -0.63
CA GLY A 60 -36.92 -29.73 -1.38
C GLY A 60 -35.64 -29.73 -2.23
N THR A 61 -35.65 -30.48 -3.33
CA THR A 61 -34.54 -30.56 -4.30
C THR A 61 -35.01 -30.22 -5.70
N LEU A 62 -34.29 -29.31 -6.36
CA LEU A 62 -34.38 -29.05 -7.80
C LEU A 62 -33.13 -29.64 -8.46
N ASP A 63 -33.31 -30.59 -9.35
CA ASP A 63 -32.26 -31.14 -10.22
C ASP A 63 -32.33 -30.44 -11.58
N ILE A 64 -31.31 -29.68 -11.93
CA ILE A 64 -31.25 -28.80 -13.09
C ILE A 64 -30.03 -29.15 -13.94
N SER A 65 -30.15 -29.00 -15.25
CA SER A 65 -28.98 -28.92 -16.13
C SER A 65 -28.68 -27.46 -16.47
N ASP A 66 -29.67 -26.76 -17.03
CA ASP A 66 -29.62 -25.33 -17.30
C ASP A 66 -30.98 -24.72 -16.96
N ALA A 67 -31.02 -23.65 -16.17
CA ALA A 67 -32.29 -23.00 -15.81
C ALA A 67 -32.13 -21.53 -15.45
N THR A 68 -33.20 -20.77 -15.63
CA THR A 68 -33.36 -19.42 -15.08
C THR A 68 -34.47 -19.42 -14.05
N ILE A 69 -34.24 -18.83 -12.88
CA ILE A 69 -35.26 -18.62 -11.84
C ILE A 69 -35.46 -17.11 -11.70
N LEU A 70 -36.70 -16.66 -11.92
CA LEU A 70 -37.12 -15.28 -11.70
C LEU A 70 -38.02 -15.25 -10.45
N ALA A 71 -37.71 -14.43 -9.46
CA ALA A 71 -38.50 -14.32 -8.23
C ALA A 71 -38.38 -12.92 -7.60
N GLY A 72 -39.24 -12.62 -6.63
CA GLY A 72 -39.05 -11.49 -5.72
C GLY A 72 -37.93 -11.79 -4.75
N ASP A 73 -38.09 -12.82 -3.93
CA ASP A 73 -37.07 -13.34 -3.02
C ASP A 73 -36.87 -14.84 -3.27
N LEU A 74 -35.67 -15.36 -2.99
CA LEU A 74 -35.38 -16.80 -2.98
C LEU A 74 -34.72 -17.20 -1.66
N HIS A 75 -35.41 -18.02 -0.88
CA HIS A 75 -34.90 -18.60 0.36
C HIS A 75 -34.71 -20.11 0.22
N ILE A 76 -33.45 -20.56 0.18
CA ILE A 76 -33.09 -21.98 0.20
C ILE A 76 -32.86 -22.40 1.65
N LEU A 77 -33.83 -23.08 2.25
CA LEU A 77 -33.74 -23.59 3.62
C LEU A 77 -32.57 -24.58 3.76
N SER A 78 -32.16 -24.88 4.99
CA SER A 78 -31.06 -25.84 5.26
C SER A 78 -31.25 -27.24 4.65
N THR A 79 -32.50 -27.68 4.39
CA THR A 79 -32.81 -28.92 3.68
C THR A 79 -32.92 -28.75 2.17
N GLY A 80 -33.08 -27.51 1.70
CA GLY A 80 -33.22 -27.12 0.31
C GLY A 80 -31.96 -27.35 -0.51
N ARG A 81 -32.12 -27.81 -1.76
CA ARG A 81 -31.02 -28.10 -2.67
C ARG A 81 -31.35 -27.73 -4.11
N ILE A 82 -30.44 -27.04 -4.78
CA ILE A 82 -30.39 -26.98 -6.24
C ILE A 82 -29.16 -27.79 -6.65
N LEU A 83 -29.37 -28.85 -7.42
CA LEU A 83 -28.34 -29.79 -7.86
C LEU A 83 -28.27 -29.78 -9.39
N GLY A 84 -27.08 -30.00 -9.93
CA GLY A 84 -26.89 -30.18 -11.36
C GLY A 84 -25.55 -30.84 -11.67
N GLY A 85 -25.51 -31.61 -12.76
CA GLY A 85 -24.31 -32.21 -13.32
C GLY A 85 -23.53 -31.21 -14.17
N GLY A 86 -23.23 -30.04 -13.61
CA GLY A 86 -22.73 -28.86 -14.32
C GLY A 86 -23.84 -27.97 -14.86
N GLY A 87 -23.51 -27.21 -15.91
CA GLY A 87 -24.42 -26.33 -16.63
C GLY A 87 -24.57 -24.94 -16.00
N PHE A 88 -25.66 -24.26 -16.33
CA PHE A 88 -25.87 -22.84 -16.10
C PHE A 88 -27.13 -22.56 -15.29
N LEU A 89 -26.98 -21.93 -14.12
CA LEU A 89 -28.08 -21.40 -13.32
C LEU A 89 -28.04 -19.88 -13.30
N ASP A 90 -29.12 -19.24 -13.74
CA ASP A 90 -29.32 -17.80 -13.66
C ASP A 90 -30.44 -17.48 -12.66
N LEU A 91 -30.10 -16.81 -11.58
CA LEU A 91 -31.02 -16.34 -10.55
C LEU A 91 -31.22 -14.83 -10.74
N ARG A 92 -32.45 -14.40 -11.03
CA ARG A 92 -32.79 -12.97 -11.13
C ARG A 92 -33.86 -12.62 -10.11
N LEU A 93 -33.45 -11.88 -9.09
CA LEU A 93 -34.27 -11.56 -7.93
C LEU A 93 -34.55 -10.06 -7.92
N THR A 94 -35.81 -9.69 -8.12
CA THR A 94 -36.22 -8.29 -8.30
C THR A 94 -37.11 -7.84 -7.14
N GLY A 95 -36.64 -6.81 -6.44
CA GLY A 95 -37.35 -6.20 -5.33
C GLY A 95 -38.63 -5.53 -5.78
N SER A 96 -39.63 -5.58 -4.90
CA SER A 96 -40.94 -4.99 -5.06
C SER A 96 -41.30 -4.21 -3.79
N THR A 97 -42.58 -3.86 -3.63
CA THR A 97 -43.06 -3.28 -2.37
C THR A 97 -43.18 -4.32 -1.24
N GLN A 98 -43.18 -5.60 -1.57
CA GLN A 98 -43.35 -6.71 -0.62
C GLN A 98 -42.05 -7.47 -0.35
N HIS A 99 -41.19 -7.58 -1.37
CA HIS A 99 -39.97 -8.39 -1.33
C HIS A 99 -38.75 -7.54 -1.67
N ALA A 100 -37.59 -7.92 -1.15
CA ALA A 100 -36.39 -7.09 -1.28
C ALA A 100 -35.60 -7.36 -2.57
N GLY A 101 -35.86 -8.47 -3.27
CA GLY A 101 -34.94 -8.92 -4.30
C GLY A 101 -33.81 -9.77 -3.71
N ARG A 102 -34.06 -10.48 -2.60
CA ARG A 102 -33.01 -11.11 -1.76
C ARG A 102 -32.79 -12.58 -2.12
N LEU A 103 -31.52 -13.01 -2.08
CA LEU A 103 -31.14 -14.43 -2.00
C LEU A 103 -30.71 -14.78 -0.59
N LEU A 104 -31.33 -15.78 0.03
CA LEU A 104 -30.89 -16.37 1.30
C LEU A 104 -30.62 -17.87 1.11
N VAL A 105 -29.38 -18.30 1.32
CA VAL A 105 -28.94 -19.69 1.18
C VAL A 105 -28.49 -20.25 2.53
N GLU A 106 -29.33 -21.09 3.13
CA GLU A 106 -28.99 -21.92 4.29
C GLU A 106 -28.72 -23.39 3.88
N GLY A 107 -29.24 -23.78 2.72
CA GLY A 107 -29.09 -25.10 2.09
C GLY A 107 -27.93 -25.16 1.09
N LYS A 108 -28.18 -25.72 -0.11
CA LYS A 108 -27.11 -25.93 -1.11
C LYS A 108 -27.51 -25.55 -2.53
N ILE A 109 -26.62 -24.90 -3.24
CA ILE A 109 -26.56 -24.83 -4.70
C ILE A 109 -25.30 -25.60 -5.11
N LYS A 110 -25.45 -26.64 -5.93
CA LYS A 110 -24.33 -27.51 -6.33
C LYS A 110 -24.45 -27.89 -7.80
N LEU A 111 -23.64 -27.26 -8.65
CA LEU A 111 -23.57 -27.53 -10.10
C LEU A 111 -22.16 -28.02 -10.44
N LYS A 112 -21.95 -29.34 -10.39
CA LYS A 112 -20.62 -29.92 -10.59
C LYS A 112 -20.58 -30.80 -11.83
N ASP A 113 -19.61 -30.56 -12.72
CA ASP A 113 -19.37 -31.38 -13.90
C ASP A 113 -17.90 -31.86 -13.96
N PRO A 114 -17.63 -33.03 -14.55
CA PRO A 114 -16.27 -33.56 -14.68
C PRO A 114 -15.41 -32.82 -15.70
N ALA A 115 -15.97 -32.23 -16.76
CA ALA A 115 -15.18 -31.52 -17.77
C ALA A 115 -14.83 -30.11 -17.29
N HIS A 116 -15.80 -29.37 -16.75
CA HIS A 116 -15.60 -28.06 -16.13
C HIS A 116 -16.55 -27.92 -14.95
N GLY A 117 -16.24 -27.03 -14.00
CA GLY A 117 -17.22 -26.62 -13.01
C GLY A 117 -18.49 -26.01 -13.62
N GLY A 118 -19.57 -25.93 -12.84
CA GLY A 118 -20.82 -25.28 -13.27
C GLY A 118 -20.72 -23.75 -13.30
N THR A 119 -21.79 -23.08 -13.71
CA THR A 119 -21.92 -21.63 -13.63
C THR A 119 -23.17 -21.23 -12.85
N VAL A 120 -23.00 -20.37 -11.86
CA VAL A 120 -24.09 -19.70 -11.14
C VAL A 120 -23.95 -18.20 -11.37
N LEU A 121 -24.95 -17.61 -12.02
CA LEU A 121 -25.12 -16.16 -12.11
C LEU A 121 -26.28 -15.77 -11.18
N CYS A 122 -26.05 -14.79 -10.31
CA CYS A 122 -27.08 -14.23 -9.44
C CYS A 122 -27.11 -12.71 -9.62
N THR A 123 -28.25 -12.19 -10.05
CA THR A 123 -28.55 -10.76 -10.05
C THR A 123 -29.69 -10.52 -9.06
N ALA A 124 -29.39 -9.85 -7.95
CA ALA A 124 -30.31 -9.55 -6.88
C ALA A 124 -30.38 -8.02 -6.69
N THR A 125 -31.57 -7.42 -6.62
CA THR A 125 -31.66 -6.01 -6.24
C THR A 125 -31.51 -5.79 -4.73
N GLY A 126 -31.67 -6.87 -3.95
CA GLY A 126 -31.52 -6.90 -2.50
C GLY A 126 -30.21 -7.56 -2.06
N PRO A 127 -30.08 -7.89 -0.77
CA PRO A 127 -28.90 -8.57 -0.24
C PRO A 127 -28.80 -10.03 -0.72
N VAL A 128 -27.58 -10.55 -0.73
CA VAL A 128 -27.28 -11.98 -0.91
C VAL A 128 -26.60 -12.50 0.33
N GLU A 129 -27.25 -13.46 1.00
CA GLU A 129 -26.81 -14.02 2.27
C GLU A 129 -26.58 -15.53 2.12
N VAL A 130 -25.39 -16.01 2.44
CA VAL A 130 -25.09 -17.44 2.58
C VAL A 130 -24.78 -17.69 4.04
N THR A 131 -25.69 -18.38 4.75
CA THR A 131 -25.66 -18.46 6.21
C THR A 131 -25.79 -19.87 6.75
N GLY A 132 -25.40 -20.07 8.02
CA GLY A 132 -25.52 -21.35 8.70
C GLY A 132 -24.65 -22.45 8.09
N SER A 133 -25.26 -23.29 7.24
CA SER A 133 -24.59 -24.35 6.46
C SER A 133 -24.72 -24.16 4.95
N GLY A 134 -25.05 -22.93 4.53
CA GLY A 134 -25.27 -22.54 3.14
C GLY A 134 -24.06 -22.80 2.25
N GLN A 135 -24.23 -23.40 1.08
CA GLN A 135 -23.12 -23.62 0.15
C GLN A 135 -23.53 -23.29 -1.28
N ILE A 136 -22.63 -22.64 -2.03
CA ILE A 136 -22.72 -22.52 -3.50
C ILE A 136 -21.45 -23.14 -4.06
N LEU A 137 -21.57 -24.30 -4.68
CA LEU A 137 -20.45 -25.12 -5.12
C LEU A 137 -20.56 -25.42 -6.62
N VAL A 138 -19.63 -24.89 -7.38
CA VAL A 138 -19.49 -25.12 -8.82
C VAL A 138 -18.17 -25.80 -9.18
N ASP A 139 -17.54 -26.50 -8.22
CA ASP A 139 -16.26 -27.19 -8.43
C ASP A 139 -16.32 -28.25 -9.54
N SER A 140 -15.18 -28.52 -10.17
CA SER A 140 -15.03 -29.74 -10.98
C SER A 140 -15.10 -31.00 -10.12
N THR A 141 -15.45 -32.13 -10.75
CA THR A 141 -15.42 -33.46 -10.11
C THR A 141 -14.39 -34.41 -10.67
N SER A 142 -13.74 -34.06 -11.79
CA SER A 142 -12.65 -34.86 -12.34
C SER A 142 -11.30 -34.32 -11.89
N SER A 143 -10.23 -35.07 -12.14
CA SER A 143 -8.89 -34.58 -11.91
C SER A 143 -8.46 -33.52 -12.93
N THR A 144 -9.05 -33.46 -14.13
CA THR A 144 -8.57 -32.62 -15.25
C THR A 144 -9.52 -31.49 -15.61
N GLY A 145 -10.64 -31.35 -14.90
CA GLY A 145 -11.62 -30.32 -15.20
C GLY A 145 -11.37 -29.06 -14.39
N ASP A 146 -11.42 -27.91 -15.07
CA ASP A 146 -11.20 -26.61 -14.44
C ASP A 146 -12.34 -26.24 -13.50
N GLY A 147 -12.08 -25.31 -12.59
CA GLY A 147 -13.07 -24.76 -11.69
C GLY A 147 -14.25 -24.08 -12.41
N GLY A 148 -15.34 -23.89 -11.69
CA GLY A 148 -16.55 -23.26 -12.24
C GLY A 148 -16.55 -21.74 -12.13
N ARG A 149 -17.72 -21.12 -12.33
CA ARG A 149 -17.92 -19.68 -12.17
C ARG A 149 -19.10 -19.37 -11.24
N ILE A 150 -18.86 -18.52 -10.26
CA ILE A 150 -19.91 -17.91 -9.43
C ILE A 150 -19.83 -16.39 -9.66
N GLU A 151 -20.94 -15.78 -10.04
CA GLU A 151 -21.04 -14.33 -10.20
C GLU A 151 -22.28 -13.83 -9.49
N ILE A 152 -22.09 -12.87 -8.58
CA ILE A 152 -23.14 -12.32 -7.73
C ILE A 152 -23.13 -10.80 -7.84
N ALA A 153 -24.17 -10.24 -8.47
CA ALA A 153 -24.46 -8.80 -8.45
C ALA A 153 -25.61 -8.54 -7.47
N CYS A 154 -25.39 -7.74 -6.43
CA CYS A 154 -26.32 -7.57 -5.33
C CYS A 154 -26.31 -6.15 -4.72
N ALA A 155 -27.21 -5.86 -3.78
CA ALA A 155 -27.11 -4.64 -2.98
C ALA A 155 -25.97 -4.73 -1.95
N SER A 156 -25.84 -5.86 -1.27
CA SER A 156 -24.80 -6.22 -0.30
C SER A 156 -24.66 -7.74 -0.22
N ALA A 157 -23.51 -8.24 0.25
CA ALA A 157 -23.23 -9.67 0.34
C ALA A 157 -22.75 -10.07 1.74
N TRP A 158 -23.25 -11.19 2.25
CA TRP A 158 -22.91 -11.68 3.59
C TRP A 158 -22.71 -13.20 3.61
N LEU A 159 -21.47 -13.64 3.87
CA LEU A 159 -21.09 -15.06 3.94
C LEU A 159 -20.70 -15.41 5.37
N GLU A 160 -21.60 -16.07 6.12
CA GLU A 160 -21.39 -16.37 7.53
C GLU A 160 -21.87 -17.75 7.96
N GLY A 161 -21.43 -18.21 9.13
CA GLY A 161 -21.87 -19.49 9.71
C GLY A 161 -20.93 -20.67 9.46
N ALA A 162 -20.99 -21.67 10.33
CA ALA A 162 -19.90 -22.63 10.54
C ALA A 162 -19.48 -23.47 9.32
N ALA A 163 -20.37 -23.70 8.35
CA ALA A 163 -20.08 -24.52 7.17
C ALA A 163 -20.32 -23.76 5.85
N THR A 164 -20.40 -22.43 5.90
CA THR A 164 -20.64 -21.60 4.72
C THR A 164 -19.43 -21.59 3.79
N THR A 165 -19.67 -21.78 2.49
CA THR A 165 -18.61 -21.81 1.48
C THR A 165 -19.14 -21.41 0.11
N LEU A 166 -18.37 -20.57 -0.60
CA LEU A 166 -18.43 -20.47 -2.05
C LEU A 166 -17.25 -21.25 -2.62
N GLY A 167 -17.53 -22.20 -3.52
CA GLY A 167 -16.50 -23.07 -4.08
C GLY A 167 -16.59 -23.11 -5.60
N ALA A 168 -15.48 -22.82 -6.26
CA ALA A 168 -15.26 -22.95 -7.69
C ALA A 168 -13.91 -23.62 -7.96
N SER A 169 -13.47 -24.59 -7.15
CA SER A 169 -12.14 -25.18 -7.26
C SER A 169 -12.00 -26.10 -8.48
N GLY A 170 -10.79 -26.18 -9.03
CA GLY A 170 -10.43 -27.13 -10.08
C GLY A 170 -10.20 -28.57 -9.59
N GLY A 171 -10.03 -29.49 -10.54
CA GLY A 171 -9.49 -30.82 -10.31
C GLY A 171 -7.99 -30.82 -10.00
N GLY A 172 -7.43 -31.96 -9.57
CA GLY A 172 -6.01 -32.07 -9.17
C GLY A 172 -4.95 -31.86 -10.27
N GLN A 173 -5.36 -31.72 -11.53
CA GLN A 173 -4.58 -31.48 -12.74
C GLN A 173 -5.32 -30.46 -13.62
N ALA A 174 -5.91 -29.44 -12.99
CA ALA A 174 -6.73 -28.43 -13.64
C ALA A 174 -6.46 -27.04 -13.02
N GLY A 175 -6.94 -25.99 -13.68
CA GLY A 175 -6.91 -24.64 -13.14
C GLY A 175 -8.06 -24.38 -12.15
N GLY A 176 -7.90 -23.37 -11.30
CA GLY A 176 -8.97 -22.87 -10.44
C GLY A 176 -10.11 -22.20 -11.24
N GLY A 177 -11.21 -21.91 -10.55
CA GLY A 177 -12.37 -21.24 -11.14
C GLY A 177 -12.45 -19.75 -10.78
N THR A 178 -13.64 -19.17 -10.90
CA THR A 178 -13.86 -17.74 -10.66
C THR A 178 -15.00 -17.52 -9.68
N VAL A 179 -14.78 -16.62 -8.72
CA VAL A 179 -15.85 -16.03 -7.88
C VAL A 179 -15.77 -14.51 -8.02
N LEU A 180 -16.85 -13.90 -8.51
CA LEU A 180 -17.02 -12.45 -8.59
C LEU A 180 -18.23 -12.03 -7.76
N ILE A 181 -18.02 -11.10 -6.82
CA ILE A 181 -19.10 -10.50 -6.03
C ILE A 181 -19.04 -8.99 -6.19
N THR A 182 -20.10 -8.41 -6.74
CA THR A 182 -20.27 -6.96 -6.89
C THR A 182 -21.47 -6.49 -6.06
N ALA A 183 -21.22 -5.61 -5.09
CA ALA A 183 -22.23 -4.95 -4.28
C ALA A 183 -22.42 -3.50 -4.72
N ALA A 184 -23.64 -3.14 -5.12
CA ALA A 184 -23.93 -1.82 -5.67
C ALA A 184 -24.13 -0.73 -4.61
N ALA A 185 -24.53 -1.09 -3.39
CA ALA A 185 -25.03 -0.12 -2.42
C ALA A 185 -24.51 -0.29 -0.98
N GLY A 186 -23.98 -1.47 -0.63
CA GLY A 186 -23.57 -1.78 0.74
C GLY A 186 -22.34 -2.67 0.80
N ASP A 187 -22.15 -3.25 1.97
CA ASP A 187 -20.90 -3.93 2.31
C ASP A 187 -20.82 -5.34 1.72
N ILE A 188 -19.60 -5.84 1.59
CA ILE A 188 -19.32 -7.25 1.36
C ILE A 188 -18.63 -7.79 2.61
N HIS A 189 -19.22 -8.82 3.21
CA HIS A 189 -18.64 -9.53 4.34
C HIS A 189 -18.38 -10.99 4.01
N VAL A 190 -17.11 -11.39 4.11
CA VAL A 190 -16.65 -12.76 3.92
C VAL A 190 -16.11 -13.28 5.25
N GLY A 191 -17.01 -13.84 6.06
CA GLY A 191 -16.66 -14.45 7.34
C GLY A 191 -16.19 -15.90 7.25
N LYS A 192 -16.21 -16.51 6.06
CA LYS A 192 -15.94 -17.93 5.82
C LYS A 192 -15.15 -18.15 4.52
N LYS A 193 -14.96 -19.40 4.11
CA LYS A 193 -14.09 -19.73 2.96
C LYS A 193 -14.75 -19.38 1.63
N VAL A 194 -14.00 -18.71 0.75
CA VAL A 194 -14.20 -18.68 -0.70
C VAL A 194 -13.01 -19.42 -1.33
N ASP A 195 -13.30 -20.46 -2.10
CA ASP A 195 -12.30 -21.39 -2.64
C ASP A 195 -12.36 -21.43 -4.17
N CYS A 196 -11.34 -20.87 -4.81
CA CYS A 196 -11.09 -20.95 -6.24
C CYS A 196 -9.72 -21.61 -6.50
N SER A 197 -9.25 -22.48 -5.61
CA SER A 197 -7.94 -23.13 -5.75
C SER A 197 -7.85 -24.02 -7.01
N GLY A 198 -6.64 -24.06 -7.57
CA GLY A 198 -6.25 -24.92 -8.69
C GLY A 198 -5.54 -26.19 -8.23
N GLY A 199 -5.45 -27.17 -9.13
CA GLY A 199 -4.68 -28.38 -8.94
C GLY A 199 -3.22 -28.22 -9.37
N ALA A 200 -2.80 -28.98 -10.38
CA ALA A 200 -1.44 -28.89 -10.89
C ALA A 200 -1.19 -27.71 -11.84
N PHE A 201 -2.26 -27.08 -12.35
CA PHE A 201 -2.19 -25.83 -13.08
C PHE A 201 -2.53 -24.66 -12.15
N ASP A 202 -2.78 -23.50 -12.75
CA ASP A 202 -2.85 -22.23 -12.04
C ASP A 202 -4.05 -22.15 -11.09
N GLY A 203 -3.90 -21.28 -10.09
CA GLY A 203 -4.98 -20.85 -9.22
C GLY A 203 -6.12 -20.17 -9.97
N GLY A 204 -7.23 -19.95 -9.28
CA GLY A 204 -8.40 -19.26 -9.81
C GLY A 204 -8.39 -17.76 -9.55
N VAL A 205 -9.57 -17.16 -9.61
CA VAL A 205 -9.77 -15.71 -9.40
C VAL A 205 -10.87 -15.48 -8.38
N ILE A 206 -10.62 -14.58 -7.42
CA ILE A 206 -11.63 -14.06 -6.50
C ILE A 206 -11.62 -12.54 -6.61
N THR A 207 -12.75 -11.94 -6.97
CA THR A 207 -12.91 -10.50 -7.06
C THR A 207 -14.09 -10.05 -6.20
N LEU A 208 -13.87 -9.12 -5.27
CA LEU A 208 -14.90 -8.50 -4.44
C LEU A 208 -14.91 -7.00 -4.69
N GLU A 209 -16.06 -6.47 -5.09
CA GLU A 209 -16.21 -5.06 -5.48
C GLU A 209 -17.41 -4.43 -4.78
N THR A 210 -17.23 -3.27 -4.13
CA THR A 210 -18.35 -2.44 -3.67
C THR A 210 -18.16 -0.98 -4.05
N ALA A 211 -19.19 -0.41 -4.67
CA ALA A 211 -19.17 0.97 -5.15
C ALA A 211 -19.42 2.02 -4.05
N VAL A 212 -19.84 1.59 -2.85
CA VAL A 212 -20.21 2.50 -1.75
C VAL A 212 -19.73 2.00 -0.39
N GLY A 213 -19.83 0.70 -0.14
CA GLY A 213 -19.64 0.12 1.18
C GLY A 213 -18.19 -0.25 1.50
N ASP A 214 -18.06 -0.98 2.60
CA ASP A 214 -16.81 -1.57 3.07
C ASP A 214 -16.68 -3.04 2.63
N ILE A 215 -15.46 -3.57 2.65
CA ILE A 215 -15.19 -5.01 2.55
C ILE A 215 -14.57 -5.50 3.86
N ASP A 216 -15.22 -6.48 4.51
CA ASP A 216 -14.66 -7.20 5.67
C ASP A 216 -14.39 -8.67 5.30
N VAL A 217 -13.14 -9.10 5.43
CA VAL A 217 -12.68 -10.47 5.23
C VAL A 217 -12.15 -11.02 6.54
N SER A 218 -12.99 -11.75 7.26
CA SER A 218 -12.61 -12.50 8.47
C SER A 218 -12.47 -14.01 8.22
N GLY A 219 -12.84 -14.48 7.02
CA GLY A 219 -12.69 -15.85 6.55
C GLY A 219 -11.40 -16.13 5.79
N THR A 220 -11.48 -16.97 4.75
CA THR A 220 -10.31 -17.28 3.90
C THR A 220 -10.68 -17.10 2.44
N LEU A 221 -9.87 -16.35 1.70
CA LEU A 221 -9.91 -16.31 0.24
C LEU A 221 -8.74 -17.16 -0.28
N ASP A 222 -9.03 -18.17 -1.08
CA ASP A 222 -8.05 -19.19 -1.50
C ASP A 222 -8.07 -19.35 -3.02
N VAL A 223 -6.98 -18.93 -3.66
CA VAL A 223 -6.72 -19.06 -5.10
C VAL A 223 -5.38 -19.76 -5.34
N GLN A 224 -4.88 -20.56 -4.39
CA GLN A 224 -3.57 -21.21 -4.55
C GLN A 224 -3.56 -22.25 -5.67
N ALA A 225 -2.38 -22.56 -6.20
CA ALA A 225 -2.13 -23.76 -6.98
C ALA A 225 -1.51 -24.86 -6.10
N ALA A 226 -1.82 -26.13 -6.38
CA ALA A 226 -1.33 -27.24 -5.56
C ALA A 226 0.04 -27.80 -6.03
N ALA A 227 0.34 -27.81 -7.35
CA ALA A 227 1.56 -28.43 -7.88
C ALA A 227 2.52 -27.48 -8.61
N ASP A 228 2.41 -27.28 -9.93
CA ASP A 228 3.42 -26.50 -10.68
C ASP A 228 2.83 -25.20 -11.24
N GLY A 229 1.52 -25.00 -11.07
CA GLY A 229 0.82 -23.81 -11.50
C GLY A 229 1.10 -22.60 -10.64
N TRP A 230 0.84 -21.45 -11.22
CA TRP A 230 1.00 -20.16 -10.55
C TRP A 230 -0.13 -19.94 -9.56
N GLY A 231 0.13 -19.17 -8.50
CA GLY A 231 -0.95 -18.69 -7.66
C GLY A 231 -1.96 -17.87 -8.47
N GLY A 232 -3.21 -17.87 -8.05
CA GLY A 232 -4.28 -17.11 -8.69
C GLY A 232 -4.32 -15.64 -8.28
N GLU A 233 -5.46 -15.00 -8.52
CA GLU A 233 -5.66 -13.56 -8.30
C GLU A 233 -6.76 -13.30 -7.26
N ILE A 234 -6.47 -12.43 -6.30
CA ILE A 234 -7.44 -11.92 -5.33
C ILE A 234 -7.48 -10.40 -5.47
N ASP A 235 -8.62 -9.87 -5.88
CA ASP A 235 -8.84 -8.43 -6.00
C ASP A 235 -9.95 -7.97 -5.06
N LEU A 236 -9.64 -6.94 -4.27
CA LEU A 236 -10.61 -6.23 -3.43
C LEU A 236 -10.66 -4.76 -3.82
N TRP A 237 -11.84 -4.29 -4.24
CA TRP A 237 -12.08 -2.87 -4.51
C TRP A 237 -13.27 -2.36 -3.69
N ALA A 238 -13.01 -1.48 -2.73
CA ALA A 238 -14.03 -0.83 -1.92
C ALA A 238 -14.00 0.70 -2.09
N ALA A 239 -15.15 1.33 -2.26
CA ALA A 239 -15.23 2.78 -2.10
C ALA A 239 -15.04 3.21 -0.63
N GLY A 240 -15.47 2.38 0.31
CA GLY A 240 -15.22 2.51 1.74
C GLY A 240 -13.87 1.91 2.16
N ALA A 241 -13.81 1.39 3.38
CA ALA A 241 -12.65 0.74 3.97
C ALA A 241 -12.56 -0.76 3.59
N VAL A 242 -11.36 -1.32 3.72
CA VAL A 242 -11.13 -2.77 3.66
C VAL A 242 -10.52 -3.24 4.98
N SER A 243 -11.14 -4.25 5.61
CA SER A 243 -10.61 -4.93 6.80
C SER A 243 -10.36 -6.40 6.51
N ILE A 244 -9.17 -6.88 6.88
CA ILE A 244 -8.73 -8.26 6.65
C ILE A 244 -8.24 -8.83 7.98
N SER A 245 -9.08 -9.59 8.65
CA SER A 245 -8.68 -10.38 9.83
C SER A 245 -8.50 -11.86 9.53
N GLY A 246 -9.01 -12.28 8.37
CA GLY A 246 -8.85 -13.60 7.79
C GLY A 246 -7.60 -13.74 6.92
N SER A 247 -7.48 -14.85 6.19
CA SER A 247 -6.31 -15.14 5.35
C SER A 247 -6.61 -15.01 3.85
N MET A 248 -5.65 -14.52 3.09
CA MET A 248 -5.65 -14.55 1.62
C MET A 248 -4.49 -15.39 1.13
N VAL A 249 -4.78 -16.40 0.29
CA VAL A 249 -3.80 -17.38 -0.15
C VAL A 249 -3.79 -17.45 -1.67
N ALA A 250 -2.74 -16.90 -2.27
CA ALA A 250 -2.42 -16.93 -3.68
C ALA A 250 -1.02 -17.55 -3.88
N ASP A 251 -0.70 -18.61 -3.13
CA ASP A 251 0.59 -19.29 -3.28
C ASP A 251 0.67 -20.06 -4.61
N GLY A 252 1.85 -20.04 -5.22
CA GLY A 252 2.23 -20.94 -6.30
C GLY A 252 2.44 -22.36 -5.79
N GLY A 253 2.27 -23.33 -6.68
CA GLY A 253 2.32 -24.73 -6.30
C GLY A 253 3.72 -25.21 -5.88
N GLY A 254 3.75 -26.24 -5.03
CA GLY A 254 4.95 -26.75 -4.37
C GLY A 254 5.94 -27.58 -5.21
N GLY A 255 5.75 -27.71 -6.53
CA GLY A 255 6.62 -28.49 -7.41
C GLY A 255 6.48 -30.00 -7.21
N GLY A 256 5.71 -30.66 -8.08
CA GLY A 256 5.47 -32.10 -8.02
C GLY A 256 4.80 -32.71 -9.25
N GLY A 257 4.27 -31.89 -10.17
CA GLY A 257 3.60 -32.35 -11.38
C GLY A 257 4.57 -32.71 -12.52
N SER A 258 5.64 -31.95 -12.69
CA SER A 258 6.52 -32.01 -13.86
C SER A 258 7.75 -32.92 -13.70
N GLY A 259 8.03 -33.41 -12.48
CA GLY A 259 9.19 -34.26 -12.19
C GLY A 259 10.54 -33.53 -12.22
N TYR A 260 10.58 -32.24 -12.58
CA TYR A 260 11.80 -31.41 -12.57
C TYR A 260 12.02 -30.68 -11.23
N GLY A 261 11.01 -30.64 -10.36
CA GLY A 261 11.10 -30.01 -9.04
C GLY A 261 11.01 -28.48 -9.07
N TYR A 262 10.55 -27.89 -10.18
CA TYR A 262 10.16 -26.47 -10.25
C TYR A 262 8.73 -26.33 -9.73
N GLY A 263 8.51 -25.40 -8.80
CA GLY A 263 7.18 -24.95 -8.43
C GLY A 263 6.69 -23.83 -9.33
N GLY A 264 5.44 -23.42 -9.13
CA GLY A 264 4.87 -22.25 -9.81
C GLY A 264 5.13 -20.96 -9.05
N ASP A 265 5.05 -19.83 -9.76
CA ASP A 265 5.23 -18.51 -9.16
C ASP A 265 4.05 -18.17 -8.22
N GLY A 266 4.29 -17.29 -7.25
CA GLY A 266 3.19 -16.75 -6.44
C GLY A 266 2.22 -15.94 -7.29
N GLY A 267 0.98 -15.86 -6.82
CA GLY A 267 -0.11 -15.14 -7.49
C GLY A 267 -0.16 -13.65 -7.14
N TYR A 268 -1.34 -13.06 -7.34
CA TYR A 268 -1.60 -11.64 -7.14
C TYR A 268 -2.60 -11.42 -6.01
N VAL A 269 -2.31 -10.46 -5.13
CA VAL A 269 -3.30 -9.91 -4.20
C VAL A 269 -3.28 -8.40 -4.32
N ASP A 270 -4.35 -7.82 -4.86
CA ASP A 270 -4.56 -6.37 -4.93
C ASP A 270 -5.71 -5.95 -4.02
N VAL A 271 -5.42 -5.02 -3.11
CA VAL A 271 -6.42 -4.46 -2.20
C VAL A 271 -6.40 -2.96 -2.35
N SER A 272 -7.52 -2.39 -2.78
CA SER A 272 -7.68 -0.95 -2.98
C SER A 272 -8.96 -0.44 -2.31
N ALA A 273 -8.80 0.60 -1.49
CA ALA A 273 -9.86 1.21 -0.70
C ALA A 273 -9.89 2.72 -0.88
N GLY A 274 -11.09 3.28 -1.09
CA GLY A 274 -11.33 4.72 -0.97
C GLY A 274 -11.25 5.21 0.48
N GLY A 275 -11.36 4.30 1.45
CA GLY A 275 -11.09 4.50 2.87
C GLY A 275 -9.71 3.99 3.30
N ALA A 276 -9.63 3.44 4.50
CA ALA A 276 -8.40 2.83 5.02
C ALA A 276 -8.35 1.34 4.68
N VAL A 277 -7.14 0.81 4.50
CA VAL A 277 -6.89 -0.64 4.46
C VAL A 277 -6.31 -1.08 5.79
N SER A 278 -6.89 -2.10 6.41
CA SER A 278 -6.35 -2.71 7.63
C SER A 278 -6.25 -4.21 7.46
N THR A 279 -5.07 -4.78 7.74
CA THR A 279 -4.87 -6.23 7.75
C THR A 279 -4.24 -6.68 9.06
N SER A 280 -4.80 -7.72 9.66
CA SER A 280 -4.26 -8.45 10.81
C SER A 280 -4.11 -9.94 10.54
N GLY A 281 -4.67 -10.43 9.45
CA GLY A 281 -4.46 -11.79 8.96
C GLY A 281 -3.33 -11.88 7.93
N ASP A 282 -3.10 -13.10 7.44
CA ASP A 282 -1.98 -13.41 6.55
C ASP A 282 -2.38 -13.23 5.08
N LEU A 283 -1.55 -12.51 4.32
CA LEU A 283 -1.62 -12.36 2.86
C LEU A 283 -0.41 -13.08 2.27
N LEU A 284 -0.67 -14.17 1.55
CA LEU A 284 0.34 -15.11 1.08
C LEU A 284 0.33 -15.16 -0.44
N ALA A 285 1.42 -14.77 -1.08
CA ALA A 285 1.68 -14.90 -2.51
C ALA A 285 3.07 -15.52 -2.71
N ARG A 286 3.32 -16.68 -2.11
CA ARG A 286 4.64 -17.30 -2.14
C ARG A 286 4.86 -18.08 -3.42
N GLY A 287 6.08 -18.05 -3.93
CA GLY A 287 6.51 -18.96 -4.99
C GLY A 287 6.73 -20.37 -4.48
N GLY A 288 6.50 -21.36 -5.32
CA GLY A 288 6.97 -22.73 -5.11
C GLY A 288 8.50 -22.85 -5.11
N PRO A 289 9.03 -24.08 -5.02
CA PRO A 289 10.48 -24.31 -5.10
C PRO A 289 11.07 -23.77 -6.39
N GLN A 290 12.15 -23.00 -6.30
CA GLN A 290 12.86 -22.39 -7.44
C GLN A 290 12.01 -21.39 -8.25
N ALA A 291 10.86 -20.97 -7.72
CA ALA A 291 9.92 -20.05 -8.37
C ALA A 291 9.96 -18.66 -7.72
N TYR A 292 9.40 -17.67 -8.41
CA TYR A 292 9.32 -16.30 -7.90
C TYR A 292 8.20 -16.17 -6.87
N GLY A 293 8.43 -15.36 -5.84
CA GLY A 293 7.31 -14.79 -5.07
C GLY A 293 6.36 -14.02 -6.00
N GLY A 294 5.09 -14.00 -5.63
CA GLY A 294 4.05 -13.21 -6.31
C GLY A 294 4.04 -11.77 -5.83
N ASP A 295 2.93 -11.08 -6.09
CA ASP A 295 2.79 -9.65 -5.80
C ASP A 295 1.67 -9.39 -4.80
N LEU A 296 1.95 -8.51 -3.83
CA LEU A 296 0.98 -8.02 -2.84
C LEU A 296 0.92 -6.50 -2.92
N ARG A 297 -0.24 -5.94 -3.30
CA ARG A 297 -0.47 -4.49 -3.29
C ARG A 297 -1.59 -4.13 -2.30
N LEU A 298 -1.30 -3.18 -1.41
CA LEU A 298 -2.28 -2.56 -0.51
C LEU A 298 -2.32 -1.06 -0.76
N THR A 299 -3.47 -0.54 -1.19
CA THR A 299 -3.70 0.90 -1.43
C THR A 299 -4.88 1.39 -0.60
N GLY A 300 -4.66 2.35 0.29
CA GLY A 300 -5.73 2.94 1.10
C GLY A 300 -5.66 4.47 1.11
N ALA A 301 -6.67 5.14 0.56
CA ALA A 301 -6.66 6.61 0.46
C ALA A 301 -6.66 7.32 1.83
N ALA A 302 -7.17 6.67 2.89
CA ALA A 302 -7.11 7.16 4.27
C ALA A 302 -5.97 6.54 5.10
N GLY A 303 -5.08 5.76 4.48
CA GLY A 303 -3.94 5.09 5.11
C GLY A 303 -4.01 3.56 5.07
N VAL A 304 -2.90 2.92 5.45
CA VAL A 304 -2.76 1.45 5.51
C VAL A 304 -2.19 1.01 6.86
N ALA A 305 -2.80 -0.01 7.48
CA ALA A 305 -2.32 -0.59 8.72
C ALA A 305 -2.11 -2.11 8.59
N VAL A 306 -0.86 -2.56 8.78
CA VAL A 306 -0.49 -3.98 8.88
C VAL A 306 -0.31 -4.33 10.37
N ASN A 307 -1.38 -4.80 10.99
CA ASN A 307 -1.54 -5.04 12.42
C ASN A 307 -1.23 -6.49 12.82
N GLY A 308 0.04 -6.87 12.80
CA GLY A 308 0.54 -8.17 13.27
C GLY A 308 0.60 -9.29 12.22
N GLY A 309 -0.37 -9.36 11.30
CA GLY A 309 -0.42 -10.35 10.21
C GLY A 309 0.82 -10.35 9.31
N ARG A 310 0.94 -11.35 8.44
CA ARG A 310 2.11 -11.53 7.56
C ARG A 310 1.79 -11.21 6.12
N LEU A 311 2.66 -10.46 5.45
CA LEU A 311 2.64 -10.21 4.01
C LEU A 311 3.84 -10.96 3.42
N LEU A 312 3.60 -12.07 2.71
CA LEU A 312 4.65 -12.95 2.21
C LEU A 312 4.60 -13.08 0.68
N ALA A 313 5.54 -12.42 0.01
CA ALA A 313 5.82 -12.52 -1.42
C ALA A 313 7.20 -13.21 -1.61
N SER A 314 7.45 -14.30 -0.89
CA SER A 314 8.76 -14.96 -0.86
C SER A 314 8.78 -16.23 -1.69
N SER A 315 9.94 -16.64 -2.21
CA SER A 315 10.08 -18.03 -2.71
C SER A 315 10.06 -19.00 -1.53
N SER A 316 9.50 -20.20 -1.71
CA SER A 316 9.35 -21.17 -0.62
C SER A 316 10.61 -22.01 -0.38
N SER A 317 11.38 -22.32 -1.42
CA SER A 317 12.70 -22.98 -1.34
C SER A 317 13.48 -22.84 -2.67
N GLY A 318 14.77 -23.19 -2.66
CA GLY A 318 15.59 -23.26 -3.89
C GLY A 318 15.94 -21.91 -4.50
N ASP A 319 16.40 -21.93 -5.76
CA ASP A 319 16.99 -20.77 -6.47
C ASP A 319 15.98 -19.67 -6.87
N GLY A 320 14.77 -19.67 -6.30
CA GLY A 320 13.70 -18.73 -6.63
C GLY A 320 13.91 -17.37 -5.98
N ALA A 321 13.45 -16.30 -6.63
CA ALA A 321 13.57 -14.94 -6.12
C ALA A 321 12.33 -14.50 -5.30
N GLY A 322 12.49 -13.44 -4.51
CA GLY A 322 11.33 -12.75 -3.90
C GLY A 322 10.49 -12.03 -4.95
N GLY A 323 9.22 -11.79 -4.65
CA GLY A 323 8.28 -11.02 -5.46
C GLY A 323 8.14 -9.57 -5.00
N GLY A 324 7.02 -8.91 -5.35
CA GLY A 324 6.76 -7.52 -5.00
C GLY A 324 5.80 -7.34 -3.82
N ILE A 325 6.10 -6.39 -2.94
CA ILE A 325 5.15 -5.89 -1.94
C ILE A 325 5.10 -4.37 -2.02
N GLU A 326 3.92 -3.84 -2.29
CA GLU A 326 3.65 -2.40 -2.37
C GLU A 326 2.56 -2.02 -1.37
N ILE A 327 2.88 -1.06 -0.49
CA ILE A 327 1.98 -0.52 0.53
C ILE A 327 1.90 0.98 0.32
N ASP A 328 0.76 1.46 -0.16
CA ASP A 328 0.53 2.88 -0.45
C ASP A 328 -0.65 3.43 0.37
N GLY A 329 -0.34 4.27 1.36
CA GLY A 329 -1.32 5.03 2.13
C GLY A 329 -1.78 6.32 1.45
N ALA A 330 -1.35 6.59 0.22
CA ALA A 330 -1.46 7.89 -0.43
C ALA A 330 -0.90 9.01 0.48
N ASP A 331 -1.75 9.99 0.84
CA ASP A 331 -1.41 11.03 1.82
C ASP A 331 -1.75 10.63 3.27
N GLY A 332 -2.42 9.49 3.47
CA GLY A 332 -2.77 8.91 4.76
C GLY A 332 -1.61 8.21 5.46
N PRO A 333 -1.72 7.92 6.77
CA PRO A 333 -0.67 7.27 7.53
C PRO A 333 -0.51 5.78 7.15
N VAL A 334 0.73 5.28 7.20
CA VAL A 334 1.05 3.85 7.12
C VAL A 334 1.68 3.37 8.42
N SER A 335 1.16 2.28 9.00
CA SER A 335 1.72 1.64 10.19
C SER A 335 1.91 0.14 9.98
N ILE A 336 3.14 -0.35 10.20
CA ILE A 336 3.51 -1.75 10.01
C ILE A 336 4.00 -2.32 11.34
N THR A 337 3.17 -3.15 11.97
CA THR A 337 3.51 -3.95 13.16
C THR A 337 3.57 -5.44 12.86
N GLY A 338 3.05 -5.87 11.70
CA GLY A 338 3.17 -7.24 11.18
C GLY A 338 4.47 -7.48 10.40
N VAL A 339 4.66 -8.70 9.93
CA VAL A 339 5.89 -9.10 9.21
C VAL A 339 5.70 -8.92 7.70
N VAL A 340 6.68 -8.33 7.02
CA VAL A 340 6.66 -8.15 5.56
C VAL A 340 7.91 -8.78 4.94
N GLU A 341 7.72 -9.79 4.09
CA GLU A 341 8.83 -10.55 3.50
C GLU A 341 8.65 -10.78 1.99
N ALA A 342 9.61 -10.28 1.23
CA ALA A 342 9.83 -10.56 -0.18
C ALA A 342 11.24 -11.16 -0.36
N LYS A 343 11.53 -12.29 0.30
CA LYS A 343 12.87 -12.90 0.28
C LYS A 343 12.99 -14.05 -0.72
N ALA A 344 14.19 -14.25 -1.24
CA ALA A 344 14.59 -15.54 -1.76
C ALA A 344 14.88 -16.51 -0.60
N SER A 345 14.61 -17.79 -0.84
CA SER A 345 14.74 -18.86 0.15
C SER A 345 16.06 -19.63 0.08
N ALA A 346 16.87 -19.45 -0.98
CA ALA A 346 18.20 -20.03 -1.10
C ALA A 346 19.29 -19.00 -1.43
N SER A 347 20.53 -19.48 -1.44
CA SER A 347 21.75 -18.69 -1.64
C SER A 347 22.02 -18.25 -3.08
N SER A 348 21.03 -18.34 -3.97
CA SER A 348 21.16 -18.14 -5.43
C SER A 348 20.11 -17.19 -6.02
N GLY A 349 18.88 -17.12 -5.49
CA GLY A 349 17.82 -16.22 -5.97
C GLY A 349 17.91 -14.81 -5.39
N ASP A 350 17.40 -13.81 -6.10
CA ASP A 350 17.43 -12.40 -5.69
C ASP A 350 16.34 -12.11 -4.64
N GLY A 351 16.61 -11.20 -3.70
CA GLY A 351 15.55 -10.62 -2.89
C GLY A 351 14.56 -9.85 -3.77
N GLY A 352 13.30 -9.82 -3.36
CA GLY A 352 12.23 -9.07 -4.03
C GLY A 352 12.20 -7.60 -3.63
N ASP A 353 11.09 -6.94 -3.94
CA ASP A 353 10.92 -5.50 -3.72
C ASP A 353 9.88 -5.24 -2.64
N ILE A 354 10.19 -4.37 -1.70
CA ILE A 354 9.26 -3.85 -0.69
C ILE A 354 9.23 -2.33 -0.81
N ILE A 355 8.07 -1.79 -1.15
CA ILE A 355 7.82 -0.36 -1.29
C ILE A 355 6.75 0.06 -0.29
N VAL A 356 7.05 1.06 0.53
CA VAL A 356 6.12 1.64 1.49
C VAL A 356 6.03 3.15 1.25
N ALA A 357 4.84 3.65 0.96
CA ALA A 357 4.56 5.05 0.70
C ALA A 357 3.40 5.56 1.57
N GLY A 358 3.48 6.78 2.09
CA GLY A 358 2.38 7.38 2.85
C GLY A 358 2.65 8.81 3.31
N GLY A 359 1.66 9.40 3.98
CA GLY A 359 1.80 10.67 4.68
C GLY A 359 2.80 10.58 5.83
N GLN A 360 2.44 9.86 6.88
CA GLN A 360 3.35 9.46 7.94
C GLN A 360 3.59 7.96 7.86
N VAL A 361 4.83 7.51 8.03
CA VAL A 361 5.16 6.07 7.95
C VAL A 361 5.77 5.61 9.26
N GLN A 362 5.25 4.51 9.82
CA GLN A 362 5.76 3.87 11.03
C GLN A 362 6.06 2.40 10.76
N ILE A 363 7.34 2.03 10.88
CA ILE A 363 7.83 0.66 10.72
C ILE A 363 8.22 0.12 12.09
N LEU A 364 7.32 -0.61 12.73
CA LEU A 364 7.50 -1.16 14.08
C LEU A 364 7.89 -2.64 14.08
N SER A 365 7.99 -3.23 12.88
CA SER A 365 8.33 -4.63 12.65
C SER A 365 9.25 -4.76 11.44
N GLN A 366 9.69 -5.97 11.13
CA GLN A 366 10.71 -6.26 10.13
C GLN A 366 10.18 -6.20 8.69
N LEU A 367 10.94 -5.56 7.81
CA LEU A 367 10.83 -5.63 6.35
C LEU A 367 12.03 -6.42 5.80
N THR A 368 11.79 -7.50 5.06
CA THR A 368 12.85 -8.40 4.57
C THR A 368 12.78 -8.65 3.07
N ALA A 369 13.77 -8.17 2.35
CA ALA A 369 14.00 -8.36 0.93
C ALA A 369 15.38 -9.00 0.69
N THR A 370 15.66 -10.13 1.34
CA THR A 370 17.00 -10.75 1.30
C THR A 370 17.10 -11.83 0.22
N GLY A 371 18.28 -12.04 -0.36
CA GLY A 371 18.55 -13.11 -1.33
C GLY A 371 20.04 -13.34 -1.55
N SER A 372 20.47 -14.04 -2.58
CA SER A 372 21.89 -14.12 -2.99
C SER A 372 22.42 -12.76 -3.43
N PHE A 373 21.55 -12.02 -4.12
CA PHE A 373 21.58 -10.58 -4.27
C PHE A 373 20.44 -10.06 -3.39
N GLY A 374 20.73 -9.10 -2.51
CA GLY A 374 19.66 -8.46 -1.75
C GLY A 374 18.73 -7.69 -2.69
N GLY A 375 17.46 -7.60 -2.31
CA GLY A 375 16.41 -6.90 -3.05
C GLY A 375 16.31 -5.42 -2.69
N TYR A 376 15.12 -4.85 -2.81
CA TYR A 376 14.87 -3.44 -2.54
C TYR A 376 13.94 -3.23 -1.34
N VAL A 377 14.31 -2.33 -0.44
CA VAL A 377 13.43 -1.77 0.60
C VAL A 377 13.38 -0.26 0.41
N GLY A 378 12.26 0.24 -0.12
CA GLY A 378 12.01 1.66 -0.39
C GLY A 378 10.95 2.24 0.54
N LEU A 379 11.30 3.30 1.27
CA LEU A 379 10.41 4.03 2.17
C LEU A 379 10.23 5.46 1.68
N PHE A 380 8.98 5.87 1.46
CA PHE A 380 8.62 7.19 0.96
C PHE A 380 7.58 7.81 1.89
N ALA A 381 7.96 8.84 2.64
CA ALA A 381 7.05 9.54 3.54
C ALA A 381 6.98 11.03 3.15
N SER A 382 5.79 11.58 2.92
CA SER A 382 5.65 13.02 2.66
C SER A 382 5.78 13.85 3.96
N GLY A 383 5.47 13.25 5.10
CA GLY A 383 5.73 13.73 6.46
C GLY A 383 6.83 12.90 7.14
N ASP A 384 6.61 12.56 8.41
CA ASP A 384 7.62 11.88 9.25
C ASP A 384 7.71 10.36 8.96
N LEU A 385 8.93 9.82 9.08
CA LEU A 385 9.21 8.39 9.05
C LEU A 385 9.82 7.95 10.38
N PHE A 386 9.16 7.02 11.07
CA PHE A 386 9.66 6.37 12.29
C PHE A 386 9.95 4.89 12.02
N VAL A 387 11.16 4.42 12.32
CA VAL A 387 11.57 3.03 12.14
C VAL A 387 12.11 2.49 13.46
N ALA A 388 11.43 1.48 14.00
CA ALA A 388 11.91 0.67 15.13
C ALA A 388 12.15 -0.80 14.77
N GLY A 389 11.60 -1.28 13.65
CA GLY A 389 11.86 -2.60 13.11
C GLY A 389 13.11 -2.67 12.22
N ASP A 390 13.47 -3.88 11.83
CA ASP A 390 14.62 -4.15 10.96
C ASP A 390 14.27 -3.91 9.49
N LEU A 391 15.15 -3.22 8.76
CA LEU A 391 15.13 -3.06 7.32
C LEU A 391 16.25 -3.91 6.71
N ARG A 392 15.89 -5.05 6.10
CA ARG A 392 16.86 -6.01 5.59
C ARG A 392 16.76 -6.15 4.08
N ALA A 393 17.83 -5.77 3.40
CA ALA A 393 18.12 -6.09 2.01
C ALA A 393 19.52 -6.72 1.90
N ASP A 394 19.99 -7.42 2.93
CA ASP A 394 21.28 -8.09 2.91
C ASP A 394 21.26 -9.34 2.03
N SER A 395 22.44 -9.75 1.53
CA SER A 395 22.55 -11.04 0.87
C SER A 395 22.77 -12.20 1.84
N GLN A 396 22.35 -13.41 1.45
CA GLN A 396 22.43 -14.64 2.24
C GLN A 396 23.32 -15.68 1.54
N GLY A 397 24.65 -15.45 1.55
CA GLY A 397 25.68 -16.41 1.13
C GLY A 397 26.52 -15.99 -0.09
N GLY A 398 27.55 -16.79 -0.40
CA GLY A 398 28.35 -16.69 -1.63
C GLY A 398 29.19 -15.41 -1.81
N ASP A 399 29.37 -14.99 -3.07
CA ASP A 399 29.92 -13.69 -3.47
C ASP A 399 28.81 -12.62 -3.54
N GLY A 400 27.77 -12.77 -2.72
CA GLY A 400 26.52 -12.03 -2.85
C GLY A 400 26.68 -10.52 -2.75
N VAL A 401 25.83 -9.79 -3.46
CA VAL A 401 25.78 -8.32 -3.40
C VAL A 401 24.61 -7.92 -2.51
N GLY A 402 24.88 -7.05 -1.54
CA GLY A 402 23.81 -6.45 -0.75
C GLY A 402 22.85 -5.66 -1.63
N GLY A 403 21.59 -5.67 -1.25
CA GLY A 403 20.51 -4.95 -1.92
C GLY A 403 20.47 -3.48 -1.53
N TRP A 404 19.31 -2.87 -1.69
CA TRP A 404 19.13 -1.44 -1.52
C TRP A 404 18.15 -1.16 -0.39
N VAL A 405 18.57 -0.33 0.56
CA VAL A 405 17.66 0.30 1.53
C VAL A 405 17.64 1.80 1.29
N LYS A 406 16.49 2.31 0.87
CA LYS A 406 16.30 3.72 0.53
C LYS A 406 15.14 4.32 1.32
N ALA A 407 15.38 5.47 1.94
CA ALA A 407 14.35 6.30 2.55
C ALA A 407 14.41 7.72 2.00
N THR A 408 13.26 8.23 1.53
CA THR A 408 13.07 9.65 1.20
C THR A 408 11.91 10.19 2.02
N VAL A 409 12.19 11.17 2.87
CA VAL A 409 11.27 11.65 3.91
C VAL A 409 11.10 13.17 3.82
N GLY A 410 9.87 13.66 3.73
CA GLY A 410 9.57 15.10 3.71
C GLY A 410 9.59 15.75 5.10
N GLY A 411 9.40 14.96 6.15
CA GLY A 411 9.56 15.34 7.55
C GLY A 411 10.87 14.84 8.17
N ALA A 412 10.81 14.46 9.44
CA ALA A 412 11.93 13.87 10.17
C ALA A 412 12.01 12.35 9.97
N LEU A 413 13.24 11.82 9.90
CA LEU A 413 13.55 10.40 9.93
C LEU A 413 14.11 10.02 11.30
N THR A 414 13.35 9.23 12.06
CA THR A 414 13.78 8.69 13.37
C THR A 414 14.03 7.19 13.26
N LEU A 415 15.22 6.73 13.68
CA LEU A 415 15.54 5.31 13.78
C LEU A 415 15.72 4.96 15.27
N SER A 416 14.91 4.06 15.82
CA SER A 416 15.00 3.67 17.23
C SER A 416 15.30 2.18 17.38
N GLY A 417 16.55 1.84 17.73
CA GLY A 417 16.99 0.44 17.82
C GLY A 417 16.97 -0.34 16.50
N ALA A 418 16.67 0.32 15.38
CA ALA A 418 16.54 -0.31 14.07
C ALA A 418 17.89 -0.85 13.55
N LEU A 419 17.82 -1.99 12.87
CA LEU A 419 18.87 -2.46 11.97
C LEU A 419 18.54 -2.05 10.54
N VAL A 420 19.45 -1.34 9.88
CA VAL A 420 19.41 -1.07 8.43
C VAL A 420 20.55 -1.85 7.79
N ASP A 421 20.20 -2.90 7.05
CA ASP A 421 21.16 -3.92 6.59
C ASP A 421 21.10 -4.11 5.08
N ALA A 422 22.16 -3.67 4.38
CA ALA A 422 22.39 -3.92 2.96
C ALA A 422 23.75 -4.61 2.76
N ASN A 423 24.13 -5.50 3.66
CA ASN A 423 25.43 -6.19 3.59
C ASN A 423 25.48 -7.18 2.41
N GLY A 424 26.67 -7.28 1.79
CA GLY A 424 27.05 -8.42 0.96
C GLY A 424 27.63 -9.52 1.83
N ALA A 425 26.92 -10.63 2.01
CA ALA A 425 27.42 -11.80 2.71
C ALA A 425 28.52 -12.54 1.92
N GLY A 426 29.36 -13.24 2.68
CA GLY A 426 30.33 -14.23 2.18
C GLY A 426 31.64 -13.67 1.61
N ALA A 427 32.59 -14.58 1.37
CA ALA A 427 33.98 -14.24 1.11
C ALA A 427 34.18 -13.57 -0.26
N GLY A 428 34.13 -12.23 -0.30
CA GLY A 428 34.22 -11.47 -1.55
C GLY A 428 32.94 -10.70 -1.89
N GLY A 429 31.89 -10.86 -1.07
CA GLY A 429 30.62 -10.14 -1.21
C GLY A 429 30.80 -8.63 -1.23
N ARG A 430 29.85 -7.95 -1.86
CA ARG A 430 29.86 -6.49 -2.02
C ARG A 430 28.71 -5.89 -1.21
N GLY A 431 29.00 -4.89 -0.37
CA GLY A 431 27.93 -4.11 0.26
C GLY A 431 27.03 -3.49 -0.81
N GLY A 432 25.75 -3.35 -0.46
CA GLY A 432 24.73 -2.74 -1.29
C GLY A 432 24.66 -1.22 -1.15
N LEU A 433 23.46 -0.67 -1.27
CA LEU A 433 23.21 0.76 -1.12
C LEU A 433 22.35 1.02 0.10
N VAL A 434 22.80 1.93 0.96
CA VAL A 434 21.97 2.54 2.00
C VAL A 434 21.89 4.02 1.76
N ARG A 435 20.70 4.55 1.50
CA ARG A 435 20.47 5.98 1.28
C ARG A 435 19.29 6.47 2.11
N LEU A 436 19.57 7.23 3.14
CA LEU A 436 18.57 7.79 4.05
C LEU A 436 18.58 9.31 3.94
N VAL A 437 17.52 9.88 3.37
CA VAL A 437 17.38 11.31 3.11
C VAL A 437 16.13 11.84 3.81
N ALA A 438 16.33 12.79 4.72
CA ALA A 438 15.25 13.52 5.38
C ALA A 438 15.30 15.00 4.99
N ALA A 439 14.15 15.58 4.65
CA ALA A 439 14.05 17.02 4.42
C ALA A 439 14.05 17.83 5.74
N GLN A 440 13.87 17.16 6.88
CA GLN A 440 14.14 17.69 8.23
C GLN A 440 15.24 16.88 8.91
N ASP A 441 15.04 16.43 10.13
CA ASP A 441 16.10 15.83 10.95
C ASP A 441 16.25 14.33 10.67
N LEU A 442 17.49 13.84 10.69
CA LEU A 442 17.85 12.43 10.68
C LEU A 442 18.40 12.05 12.07
N LEU A 443 17.64 11.25 12.80
CA LEU A 443 17.77 11.01 14.24
C LEU A 443 17.86 9.50 14.56
N PRO A 444 18.98 8.82 14.29
CA PRO A 444 19.23 7.49 14.83
C PRO A 444 19.48 7.53 16.34
N ASP A 445 19.07 6.49 17.06
CA ASP A 445 19.32 6.35 18.49
C ASP A 445 20.59 5.55 18.81
N ALA A 446 20.89 5.40 20.10
CA ALA A 446 22.10 4.73 20.59
C ALA A 446 22.18 3.24 20.25
N ASN A 447 21.06 2.61 19.86
CA ASN A 447 20.98 1.18 19.55
C ASN A 447 20.90 0.92 18.04
N THR A 448 20.78 1.95 17.21
CA THR A 448 20.73 1.83 15.75
C THR A 448 22.04 1.31 15.15
N LEU A 449 21.92 0.36 14.21
CA LEU A 449 23.01 -0.12 13.37
C LEU A 449 22.65 0.06 11.90
N ILE A 450 23.45 0.86 11.18
CA ILE A 450 23.33 1.08 9.74
C ILE A 450 24.55 0.46 9.06
N ARG A 451 24.35 -0.44 8.09
CA ARG A 451 25.47 -1.14 7.46
C ARG A 451 25.28 -1.49 5.99
N SER A 452 26.38 -1.37 5.25
CA SER A 452 26.56 -1.81 3.87
C SER A 452 27.98 -2.35 3.67
N GLU A 453 28.26 -3.48 4.31
CA GLU A 453 29.58 -4.12 4.38
C GLU A 453 29.74 -5.19 3.30
N GLY A 454 30.92 -5.27 2.68
CA GLY A 454 31.35 -6.44 1.90
C GLY A 454 32.07 -7.42 2.82
N ASN A 455 31.36 -8.48 3.25
CA ASN A 455 31.75 -9.21 4.44
C ASN A 455 32.59 -10.46 4.13
N GLY A 456 33.92 -10.32 4.03
CA GLY A 456 34.78 -11.48 3.81
C GLY A 456 36.25 -11.28 4.16
N ASN A 457 36.87 -12.32 4.73
CA ASN A 457 38.33 -12.46 4.88
C ASN A 457 39.11 -12.34 3.55
N GLY A 458 38.41 -12.26 2.41
CA GLY A 458 38.95 -12.21 1.04
C GLY A 458 38.88 -10.85 0.32
N GLY A 459 38.50 -9.75 1.01
CA GLY A 459 38.55 -8.40 0.40
C GLY A 459 37.28 -7.96 -0.33
N GLY A 460 36.10 -8.34 0.17
CA GLY A 460 34.81 -7.84 -0.33
C GLY A 460 34.75 -6.30 -0.36
N GLN A 461 33.95 -5.74 -1.28
CA GLN A 461 33.88 -4.28 -1.48
C GLN A 461 32.86 -3.65 -0.54
N ALA A 462 33.21 -2.51 0.06
CA ALA A 462 32.25 -1.70 0.79
C ALA A 462 31.14 -1.20 -0.15
N GLY A 463 29.91 -1.14 0.35
CA GLY A 463 28.79 -0.56 -0.40
C GLY A 463 28.68 0.96 -0.25
N GLU A 464 27.68 1.53 -0.91
CA GLU A 464 27.35 2.95 -0.79
C GLU A 464 26.54 3.21 0.49
N LEU A 465 26.89 4.27 1.22
CA LEU A 465 26.17 4.70 2.40
C LEU A 465 26.06 6.23 2.41
N LEU A 466 24.83 6.74 2.31
CA LEU A 466 24.50 8.17 2.37
C LEU A 466 23.47 8.42 3.47
N LEU A 467 23.81 9.30 4.41
CA LEU A 467 22.87 9.87 5.38
C LEU A 467 22.79 11.37 5.13
N GLU A 468 21.59 11.90 4.91
CA GLU A 468 21.36 13.30 4.58
C GLU A 468 20.16 13.84 5.37
N GLY A 469 20.34 15.00 5.99
CA GLY A 469 19.29 15.68 6.74
C GLY A 469 19.64 17.13 7.06
N CYS A 470 18.67 17.86 7.60
CA CYS A 470 18.86 19.18 8.19
C CYS A 470 19.79 19.14 9.39
N GLN A 471 19.38 18.31 10.34
CA GLN A 471 20.23 17.90 11.44
C GLN A 471 20.51 16.42 11.26
N VAL A 472 21.78 16.05 11.44
CA VAL A 472 22.16 14.65 11.56
C VAL A 472 22.75 14.47 12.95
N VAL A 473 22.02 13.77 13.82
CA VAL A 473 22.40 13.54 15.22
C VAL A 473 22.67 12.05 15.42
N VAL A 474 23.94 11.69 15.53
CA VAL A 474 24.39 10.30 15.73
C VAL A 474 24.92 10.15 17.15
N PRO A 475 24.12 9.63 18.10
CA PRO A 475 24.52 9.56 19.50
C PRO A 475 25.55 8.46 19.77
N THR A 476 26.14 8.49 20.97
CA THR A 476 27.00 7.40 21.45
C THR A 476 26.23 6.08 21.49
N GLY A 477 26.85 5.02 20.95
CA GLY A 477 26.23 3.71 20.81
C GLY A 477 25.81 3.40 19.36
N CYS A 478 25.34 4.41 18.62
CA CYS A 478 24.96 4.27 17.20
C CYS A 478 26.17 3.85 16.36
N ARG A 479 25.95 2.94 15.41
CA ARG A 479 27.01 2.39 14.55
C ARG A 479 26.66 2.52 13.07
N ILE A 480 27.58 3.08 12.30
CA ILE A 480 27.49 3.21 10.85
C ILE A 480 28.67 2.45 10.25
N ARG A 481 28.44 1.49 9.36
CA ARG A 481 29.48 0.60 8.83
C ARG A 481 29.41 0.42 7.32
N ALA A 482 30.55 0.57 6.66
CA ALA A 482 30.73 0.21 5.25
C ALA A 482 32.13 -0.38 5.10
N ARG A 483 32.35 -1.55 5.70
CA ARG A 483 33.64 -2.23 5.70
C ARG A 483 33.86 -2.95 4.36
N GLY A 484 35.10 -2.94 3.90
CA GLY A 484 35.53 -3.66 2.71
C GLY A 484 36.79 -3.04 2.09
N THR A 485 37.21 -3.59 0.96
CA THR A 485 38.06 -2.88 0.00
C THR A 485 37.30 -1.66 -0.54
N PRO A 486 38.00 -0.60 -0.98
CA PRO A 486 37.35 0.60 -1.50
C PRO A 486 36.33 0.25 -2.57
N GLY A 487 35.06 0.53 -2.26
CA GLY A 487 33.94 0.48 -3.18
C GLY A 487 33.89 1.72 -4.08
N PRO A 488 32.79 1.91 -4.82
CA PRO A 488 32.63 3.05 -5.73
C PRO A 488 32.58 4.41 -5.00
N ALA A 489 32.18 4.45 -3.73
CA ALA A 489 32.06 5.67 -2.95
C ALA A 489 32.43 5.44 -1.47
N ALA A 490 32.95 6.49 -0.84
CA ALA A 490 33.12 6.55 0.60
C ALA A 490 31.77 6.82 1.30
N PRO A 491 31.55 6.31 2.52
CA PRO A 491 30.38 6.69 3.32
C PRO A 491 30.30 8.21 3.47
N LEU A 492 29.14 8.78 3.17
CA LEU A 492 28.89 10.20 3.16
C LEU A 492 27.77 10.55 4.16
N ILE A 493 28.06 11.48 5.06
CA ILE A 493 27.09 12.03 6.01
C ILE A 493 26.99 13.53 5.74
N VAL A 494 25.80 13.99 5.37
CA VAL A 494 25.52 15.39 5.01
C VAL A 494 24.53 15.98 5.99
N ALA A 495 24.94 17.06 6.66
CA ALA A 495 24.05 17.88 7.45
C ALA A 495 23.92 19.28 6.84
N HIS A 496 22.72 19.66 6.43
CA HIS A 496 22.47 20.97 5.84
C HIS A 496 22.61 22.12 6.85
N ASP A 497 22.44 21.86 8.15
CA ASP A 497 22.75 22.81 9.22
C ASP A 497 23.66 22.18 10.29
N LEU A 498 23.11 21.34 11.18
CA LEU A 498 23.83 20.82 12.34
C LEU A 498 24.25 19.36 12.16
N LEU A 499 25.55 19.08 12.24
CA LEU A 499 26.08 17.72 12.38
C LEU A 499 26.57 17.50 13.82
N SER A 500 25.88 16.62 14.56
CA SER A 500 26.30 16.15 15.88
C SER A 500 26.59 14.66 15.80
N PHE A 501 27.84 14.26 16.02
CA PHE A 501 28.29 12.89 15.88
C PHE A 501 29.11 12.45 17.11
N HIS A 502 28.56 11.51 17.85
CA HIS A 502 29.14 10.91 19.07
C HIS A 502 29.20 9.37 18.99
N GLY A 503 28.78 8.79 17.86
CA GLY A 503 28.74 7.35 17.61
C GLY A 503 30.04 6.77 17.03
N THR A 504 29.93 5.63 16.36
CA THR A 504 31.04 5.01 15.61
C THR A 504 30.70 4.95 14.12
N ALA A 505 31.54 5.54 13.27
CA ALA A 505 31.54 5.26 11.85
C ALA A 505 32.78 4.46 11.46
N ASP A 506 32.60 3.42 10.65
CA ASP A 506 33.64 2.49 10.26
C ASP A 506 33.55 2.14 8.77
N GLY A 507 34.35 2.84 7.96
CA GLY A 507 34.56 2.53 6.53
C GLY A 507 35.64 1.47 6.28
N GLY A 508 36.17 0.83 7.32
CA GLY A 508 37.33 -0.07 7.22
C GLY A 508 38.56 0.66 6.69
N SER A 509 38.94 0.37 5.44
CA SER A 509 40.06 1.03 4.76
C SER A 509 39.66 2.33 4.05
N VAL A 510 38.36 2.62 3.96
CA VAL A 510 37.80 3.78 3.29
C VAL A 510 37.55 4.88 4.31
N PRO A 511 37.98 6.13 4.05
CA PRO A 511 37.65 7.24 4.94
C PRO A 511 36.15 7.50 4.97
N VAL A 512 35.64 8.03 6.07
CA VAL A 512 34.27 8.54 6.15
C VAL A 512 34.29 10.03 5.79
N LEU A 513 33.36 10.45 4.94
CA LEU A 513 33.21 11.84 4.53
C LEU A 513 32.05 12.47 5.30
N LEU A 514 32.35 13.59 5.95
CA LEU A 514 31.38 14.41 6.67
C LEU A 514 31.26 15.74 5.94
N ALA A 515 30.06 16.11 5.54
CA ALA A 515 29.76 17.40 4.95
C ALA A 515 28.78 18.15 5.85
N THR A 516 29.10 19.40 6.18
CA THR A 516 28.19 20.28 6.89
C THR A 516 28.29 21.70 6.35
N ARG A 517 27.19 22.44 6.44
CA ARG A 517 27.15 23.83 5.99
C ARG A 517 27.85 24.79 6.95
N LEU A 518 27.68 24.57 8.25
CA LEU A 518 28.15 25.48 9.29
C LEU A 518 29.62 25.20 9.63
N ASP A 519 30.38 26.26 9.93
CA ASP A 519 31.77 26.16 10.38
C ASP A 519 31.87 25.90 11.90
N ALA A 520 33.06 25.53 12.37
CA ALA A 520 33.34 25.49 13.80
C ALA A 520 33.15 26.88 14.46
N PRO A 521 32.67 26.98 15.71
CA PRO A 521 32.37 25.88 16.65
C PRO A 521 30.96 25.29 16.52
N TRP A 522 30.16 25.73 15.54
CA TRP A 522 28.74 25.38 15.45
C TRP A 522 28.50 23.98 14.89
N SER A 523 29.30 23.57 13.90
CA SER A 523 29.25 22.24 13.31
C SER A 523 30.60 21.87 12.68
N PRO A 524 30.99 20.59 12.64
CA PRO A 524 30.36 19.48 13.36
C PRO A 524 30.79 19.42 14.85
N ASP A 525 29.91 18.91 15.71
CA ASP A 525 30.31 18.40 17.03
C ASP A 525 30.71 16.93 16.90
N LEU A 526 31.99 16.63 17.13
CA LEU A 526 32.57 15.29 16.99
C LEU A 526 33.06 14.72 18.33
N ALA A 527 32.63 15.29 19.47
CA ALA A 527 33.13 14.89 20.78
C ALA A 527 32.82 13.41 21.09
N GLY A 528 33.84 12.59 21.28
CA GLY A 528 33.65 11.15 21.58
C GLY A 528 33.34 10.28 20.36
N ALA A 529 33.33 10.85 19.14
CA ALA A 529 33.20 10.09 17.92
C ALA A 529 34.39 9.15 17.67
N SER A 530 34.12 8.02 17.02
CA SER A 530 35.15 7.11 16.49
C SER A 530 35.04 7.02 14.96
N PHE A 531 36.13 7.31 14.26
CA PHE A 531 36.24 7.29 12.79
C PHE A 531 37.49 6.54 12.33
N PRO A 532 37.52 5.98 11.11
CA PRO A 532 38.75 5.49 10.51
C PRO A 532 39.72 6.64 10.23
N SER A 533 41.02 6.33 10.23
CA SER A 533 42.08 7.30 9.90
C SER A 533 41.87 7.88 8.50
N GLY A 534 42.01 9.19 8.34
CA GLY A 534 41.86 9.88 7.06
C GLY A 534 40.43 10.32 6.73
N SER A 535 39.47 10.15 7.65
CA SER A 535 38.13 10.74 7.52
C SER A 535 38.22 12.27 7.40
N ILE A 536 37.36 12.85 6.56
CA ILE A 536 37.45 14.26 6.15
C ILE A 536 36.16 14.97 6.57
N VAL A 537 36.32 16.16 7.17
CA VAL A 537 35.23 17.11 7.37
C VAL A 537 35.33 18.18 6.29
N SER A 538 34.26 18.33 5.51
CA SER A 538 34.08 19.37 4.51
C SER A 538 33.03 20.36 4.97
N HIS A 539 33.37 21.64 4.93
CA HIS A 539 32.42 22.73 5.16
C HIS A 539 31.92 23.25 3.81
N ASP A 540 30.71 22.83 3.42
CA ASP A 540 30.11 23.19 2.14
C ASP A 540 28.99 24.21 2.33
N ARG A 541 29.34 25.49 2.12
CA ARG A 541 28.40 26.60 2.22
C ARG A 541 27.39 26.66 1.08
N THR A 542 27.53 25.81 0.05
CA THR A 542 26.56 25.71 -1.05
C THR A 542 25.40 24.80 -0.72
N LEU A 543 25.49 24.01 0.36
CA LEU A 543 24.35 23.25 0.89
C LEU A 543 23.20 24.21 1.24
N THR A 544 22.01 23.85 0.76
CA THR A 544 20.80 24.64 1.01
C THR A 544 20.53 24.70 2.53
N PRO A 545 20.30 25.89 3.12
CA PRO A 545 19.84 26.01 4.49
C PRO A 545 18.63 25.14 4.76
N CYS A 546 18.52 24.57 5.96
CA CYS A 546 17.22 24.13 6.41
C CYS A 546 16.43 25.31 6.91
N LEU A 547 15.39 25.63 6.13
CA LEU A 547 14.43 26.64 6.51
C LEU A 547 13.63 26.07 7.68
N GLY A 548 13.86 26.59 8.89
CA GLY A 548 12.92 26.34 9.98
C GLY A 548 11.53 26.77 9.52
N ILE A 549 10.52 25.96 9.83
CA ILE A 549 9.11 26.26 9.55
C ILE A 549 8.66 27.35 10.54
N GLY A 550 9.23 28.55 10.43
CA GLY A 550 8.74 29.75 11.05
C GLY A 550 7.72 30.37 10.11
N PHE A 551 6.49 30.61 10.57
CA PHE A 551 5.53 31.39 9.82
C PHE A 551 5.75 32.87 10.16
N VAL A 552 6.24 33.65 9.20
CA VAL A 552 6.08 35.11 9.24
C VAL A 552 4.85 35.44 8.41
N THR A 553 3.89 36.12 9.03
CA THR A 553 2.74 36.64 8.28
C THR A 553 3.08 38.03 7.79
N VAL A 554 3.04 38.23 6.48
CA VAL A 554 3.13 39.56 5.86
C VAL A 554 1.73 40.00 5.50
N SER A 555 1.28 41.12 6.06
CA SER A 555 -0.04 41.69 5.82
C SER A 555 0.07 43.18 5.53
N THR A 556 -0.97 43.76 4.91
CA THR A 556 -1.06 45.20 4.67
C THR A 556 -2.47 45.67 5.00
N ASN A 557 -2.57 46.79 5.73
CA ASN A 557 -3.84 47.48 5.98
C ASN A 557 -4.19 48.46 4.86
N SER A 558 -3.29 48.62 3.89
CA SER A 558 -3.46 49.55 2.77
C SER A 558 -4.26 48.90 1.64
N PRO A 559 -5.06 49.68 0.89
CA PRO A 559 -5.67 49.17 -0.33
C PRO A 559 -4.60 48.67 -1.30
N VAL A 560 -4.92 47.61 -2.06
CA VAL A 560 -4.03 47.00 -3.09
C VAL A 560 -3.59 48.03 -4.16
N HIS A 561 -4.33 49.13 -4.27
CA HIS A 561 -4.02 50.32 -5.06
C HIS A 561 -3.59 51.46 -4.14
N VAL A 562 -2.32 51.85 -4.22
CA VAL A 562 -1.74 52.97 -3.45
C VAL A 562 -1.63 54.16 -4.40
N LEU A 563 -2.18 55.33 -4.05
CA LEU A 563 -2.13 56.53 -4.89
C LEU A 563 -0.83 57.33 -4.71
N ALA A 564 -0.58 58.26 -5.65
CA ALA A 564 0.51 59.25 -5.59
C ALA A 564 0.52 60.02 -4.26
N GLY A 565 1.53 59.75 -3.43
CA GLY A 565 1.72 60.38 -2.12
C GLY A 565 1.11 59.64 -0.94
N GLU A 566 0.41 58.52 -1.16
CA GLU A 566 -0.02 57.63 -0.09
C GLU A 566 1.16 56.78 0.41
N VAL A 567 1.17 56.50 1.72
CA VAL A 567 2.21 55.73 2.38
C VAL A 567 1.60 54.39 2.78
N PRO A 568 1.91 53.30 2.07
CA PRO A 568 1.38 52.00 2.41
C PRO A 568 2.03 51.50 3.69
N GLU A 569 1.20 50.92 4.54
CA GLU A 569 1.61 50.25 5.77
C GLU A 569 1.70 48.74 5.51
N ILE A 570 2.89 48.19 5.74
CA ILE A 570 3.15 46.75 5.70
C ILE A 570 3.46 46.30 7.11
N THR A 571 2.69 45.32 7.59
CA THR A 571 2.89 44.70 8.89
C THR A 571 3.50 43.32 8.68
N VAL A 572 4.66 43.12 9.28
CA VAL A 572 5.37 41.84 9.29
C VAL A 572 5.33 41.30 10.71
N GLN A 573 4.62 40.19 10.90
CA GLN A 573 4.45 39.57 12.20
C GLN A 573 5.23 38.25 12.27
N GLY A 574 6.27 38.25 13.09
CA GLY A 574 6.98 37.03 13.50
C GLY A 574 6.40 36.44 14.79
N PRO A 575 6.95 35.31 15.27
CA PRO A 575 6.59 34.73 16.56
C PRO A 575 6.86 35.70 17.71
N ALA A 576 5.97 35.76 18.70
CA ALA A 576 6.09 36.68 19.82
C ALA A 576 7.37 36.42 20.64
N GLY A 577 8.12 37.48 20.93
CA GLY A 577 9.32 37.42 21.78
C GLY A 577 10.62 37.02 21.07
N LEU A 578 10.60 36.81 19.75
CA LEU A 578 11.79 36.57 18.94
C LEU A 578 12.14 37.81 18.11
N PRO A 579 13.42 38.22 18.05
CA PRO A 579 13.84 39.29 17.14
C PRO A 579 13.55 38.92 15.68
N LEU A 580 13.22 39.91 14.86
CA LEU A 580 12.89 39.72 13.46
C LEU A 580 13.76 40.68 12.62
N VAL A 581 14.56 40.13 11.72
CA VAL A 581 15.28 40.90 10.71
C VAL A 581 14.43 40.94 9.45
N VAL A 582 13.87 42.10 9.16
CA VAL A 582 13.06 42.31 7.95
C VAL A 582 13.90 42.98 6.88
N LEU A 583 13.95 42.40 5.69
CA LEU A 583 14.45 43.00 4.47
C LEU A 583 13.25 43.38 3.62
N ALA A 584 12.87 44.66 3.62
CA ALA A 584 11.79 45.15 2.76
C ALA A 584 12.28 46.21 1.79
N GLY A 585 11.73 46.19 0.57
CA GLY A 585 12.01 47.19 -0.44
C GLY A 585 11.03 47.18 -1.58
N TRP A 586 11.08 48.22 -2.39
CA TRP A 586 10.29 48.33 -3.62
C TRP A 586 11.05 47.68 -4.78
N ARG A 587 10.41 46.75 -5.49
CA ARG A 587 10.91 46.21 -6.76
C ARG A 587 10.00 46.64 -7.89
N GLN A 588 10.56 47.22 -8.96
CA GLN A 588 9.79 47.51 -10.16
C GLN A 588 9.76 46.25 -11.03
N ARG A 589 8.59 45.59 -11.09
CA ARG A 589 8.43 44.35 -11.85
C ARG A 589 8.26 44.64 -13.34
N PHE A 590 7.69 45.80 -13.69
CA PHE A 590 7.44 46.23 -15.06
C PHE A 590 7.60 47.75 -15.20
N VAL A 591 8.16 48.22 -16.33
CA VAL A 591 8.10 49.63 -16.75
C VAL A 591 7.11 49.74 -17.91
N PRO A 592 5.96 50.43 -17.76
CA PRO A 592 5.08 50.68 -18.90
C PRO A 592 5.70 51.72 -19.83
N ILE A 593 5.82 51.38 -21.12
CA ILE A 593 6.38 52.26 -22.16
C ILE A 593 5.27 52.87 -23.06
N GLY A 594 4.07 53.06 -22.50
CA GLY A 594 2.90 53.56 -23.22
C GLY A 594 2.33 52.52 -24.17
N ALA A 595 1.97 52.92 -25.39
CA ALA A 595 1.31 52.05 -26.39
C ALA A 595 2.15 50.85 -26.87
N TYR A 596 3.43 50.76 -26.46
CA TYR A 596 4.38 49.73 -26.87
C TYR A 596 4.51 48.56 -25.88
N GLY A 597 3.71 48.52 -24.80
CA GLY A 597 3.68 47.42 -23.81
C GLY A 597 4.51 47.70 -22.55
N PHE A 598 5.11 46.65 -21.97
CA PHE A 598 5.93 46.70 -20.76
C PHE A 598 7.33 46.14 -21.02
N LEU A 599 8.35 46.76 -20.41
CA LEU A 599 9.73 46.25 -20.39
C LEU A 599 10.02 45.67 -19.00
N GLN A 600 10.48 44.41 -18.94
CA GLN A 600 10.99 43.78 -17.72
C GLN A 600 12.43 44.24 -17.51
N LEU A 601 12.67 45.09 -16.52
CA LEU A 601 14.01 45.39 -16.03
C LEU A 601 14.19 44.66 -14.69
N ASP A 602 15.34 44.00 -14.50
CA ASP A 602 15.72 43.41 -13.22
C ASP A 602 16.79 44.29 -12.54
N PRO A 603 16.41 45.27 -11.69
CA PRO A 603 17.35 46.00 -10.87
C PRO A 603 17.50 45.32 -9.51
N ALA A 604 18.60 44.60 -9.32
CA ALA A 604 19.04 44.06 -8.03
C ALA A 604 19.33 45.20 -7.02
N ARG A 605 18.32 45.69 -6.29
CA ARG A 605 18.47 46.49 -5.06
C ARG A 605 17.30 46.28 -4.10
N SER A 606 17.47 45.40 -3.11
CA SER A 606 16.70 45.48 -1.85
C SER A 606 17.35 46.53 -0.93
N GLN A 607 16.55 47.31 -0.20
CA GLN A 607 17.04 48.09 0.94
C GLN A 607 17.03 47.20 2.19
N ARG A 608 18.09 47.28 3.00
CA ARG A 608 18.24 46.53 4.25
C ARG A 608 17.51 47.29 5.37
N LEU A 609 16.48 46.71 6.00
CA LEU A 609 15.93 47.26 7.25
C LEU A 609 16.67 46.59 8.42
N ALA A 610 17.06 47.38 9.41
CA ALA A 610 17.90 46.93 10.52
C ALA A 610 17.10 46.70 11.81
N ASP A 611 17.65 45.89 12.72
CA ASP A 611 17.14 45.61 14.07
C ASP A 611 17.93 46.41 15.14
N PRO A 612 17.30 46.86 16.25
CA PRO A 612 17.94 47.53 17.39
C PRO A 612 19.00 46.68 18.12
N GLY A 613 20.17 46.49 17.52
CA GLY A 613 21.37 46.08 18.26
C GLY A 613 22.45 45.37 17.46
N HIS A 614 22.10 44.61 16.43
CA HIS A 614 23.06 43.70 15.78
C HIS A 614 23.54 44.10 14.38
N PHE A 615 22.74 44.86 13.60
CA PHE A 615 23.08 45.19 12.20
C PHE A 615 23.00 46.68 11.82
N GLY A 616 22.81 47.59 12.79
CA GLY A 616 22.78 49.04 12.59
C GLY A 616 21.48 49.68 13.09
N PRO A 617 21.35 51.02 13.05
CA PRO A 617 20.12 51.70 13.46
C PRO A 617 18.95 51.39 12.51
N PRO A 618 17.69 51.29 13.00
CA PRO A 618 16.51 51.14 12.16
C PRO A 618 16.44 52.21 11.06
N VAL A 619 15.93 51.85 9.89
CA VAL A 619 15.70 52.82 8.81
C VAL A 619 14.55 53.75 9.21
N GLN A 620 14.68 55.04 8.88
CA GLN A 620 13.66 56.06 9.13
C GLN A 620 12.29 55.62 8.58
N GLY A 621 11.26 55.53 9.43
CA GLY A 621 9.90 55.10 9.07
C GLY A 621 9.52 53.67 9.48
N SER A 622 10.43 52.93 10.13
CA SER A 622 10.12 51.64 10.76
C SER A 622 9.88 51.78 12.27
N THR A 623 8.92 51.03 12.80
CA THR A 623 8.65 50.92 14.25
C THR A 623 8.37 49.47 14.62
N LEU A 624 9.01 48.98 15.69
CA LEU A 624 8.71 47.71 16.33
C LEU A 624 7.73 47.97 17.49
N ASP A 625 6.58 47.31 17.48
CA ASP A 625 5.63 47.42 18.59
C ASP A 625 6.00 46.48 19.76
N ALA A 626 5.34 46.69 20.90
CA ALA A 626 5.59 45.91 22.11
C ALA A 626 5.20 44.42 21.97
N ALA A 627 4.51 44.03 20.90
CA ALA A 627 4.14 42.65 20.60
C ALA A 627 5.16 41.95 19.67
N GLY A 628 6.21 42.66 19.23
CA GLY A 628 7.21 42.11 18.31
C GLY A 628 6.84 42.25 16.84
N SER A 629 5.82 43.04 16.50
CA SER A 629 5.43 43.28 15.11
C SER A 629 6.20 44.46 14.53
N TRP A 630 6.77 44.26 13.34
CA TRP A 630 7.42 45.33 12.60
C TRP A 630 6.40 46.03 11.72
N HIS A 631 6.32 47.34 11.88
CA HIS A 631 5.58 48.24 11.01
C HIS A 631 6.59 49.03 10.19
N TRP A 632 6.44 48.98 8.87
CA TRP A 632 7.24 49.79 7.96
C TRP A 632 6.32 50.68 7.13
N THR A 633 6.66 51.96 7.10
CA THR A 633 6.02 52.97 6.26
C THR A 633 7.10 53.57 5.35
N GLY A 634 6.89 53.46 4.04
CA GLY A 634 7.85 53.96 3.05
C GLY A 634 7.12 54.67 1.93
N THR A 635 7.53 55.89 1.61
CA THR A 635 7.05 56.58 0.42
C THR A 635 7.76 56.01 -0.80
N PRO A 636 7.06 55.66 -1.89
CA PRO A 636 7.72 55.30 -3.14
C PRO A 636 8.71 56.40 -3.57
N PRO A 637 9.90 56.06 -4.09
CA PRO A 637 10.99 57.02 -4.30
C PRO A 637 10.68 58.12 -5.32
N SER A 638 9.63 57.98 -6.15
CA SER A 638 9.03 59.10 -6.87
C SER A 638 7.62 58.79 -7.40
N SER A 639 6.84 59.83 -7.71
CA SER A 639 5.47 59.76 -8.24
C SER A 639 5.35 59.28 -9.70
N ALA A 640 6.45 58.84 -10.34
CA ALA A 640 6.49 58.53 -11.77
C ALA A 640 6.60 57.02 -12.09
N TRP A 641 6.48 56.14 -11.09
CA TRP A 641 6.76 54.71 -11.23
C TRP A 641 5.46 53.92 -11.07
N ILE A 642 5.00 53.28 -12.15
CA ILE A 642 3.83 52.38 -12.20
C ILE A 642 4.33 50.93 -12.09
N GLY A 643 3.61 50.05 -11.38
CA GLY A 643 3.93 48.61 -11.29
C GLY A 643 4.99 48.19 -10.25
N LEU A 644 5.06 48.85 -9.10
CA LEU A 644 5.96 48.49 -8.00
C LEU A 644 5.36 47.38 -7.11
N THR A 645 6.12 46.31 -6.87
CA THR A 645 5.81 45.27 -5.86
C THR A 645 6.66 45.53 -4.62
N ALA A 646 6.06 45.52 -3.43
CA ALA A 646 6.85 45.52 -2.20
C ALA A 646 7.29 44.08 -1.94
N PHE A 647 8.60 43.91 -1.86
CA PHE A 647 9.19 42.63 -1.50
C PHE A 647 9.52 42.66 -0.01
N VAL A 648 9.08 41.64 0.72
CA VAL A 648 9.42 41.46 2.14
C VAL A 648 10.02 40.08 2.31
N GLU A 649 11.28 40.05 2.74
CA GLU A 649 11.92 38.86 3.26
C GLU A 649 12.14 39.06 4.75
N ALA A 650 11.74 38.11 5.57
CA ALA A 650 11.86 38.22 7.01
C ALA A 650 12.63 37.00 7.55
N LEU A 651 13.59 37.27 8.41
CA LEU A 651 14.41 36.28 9.09
C LEU A 651 14.05 36.38 10.57
N VAL A 652 13.58 35.31 11.18
CA VAL A 652 13.34 35.29 12.63
C VAL A 652 14.67 34.98 13.29
N GLU A 653 15.26 35.91 14.02
CA GLU A 653 16.38 35.59 14.88
C GLU A 653 15.85 34.77 16.06
N ASP A 654 16.37 33.57 16.22
CA ASP A 654 16.01 32.71 17.32
C ASP A 654 17.33 32.13 17.84
N PRO A 655 17.77 32.46 19.07
CA PRO A 655 18.95 31.84 19.67
C PRO A 655 18.78 30.33 19.86
N ALA A 656 17.54 29.83 19.84
CA ALA A 656 17.19 28.42 19.76
C ALA A 656 16.95 27.94 18.31
N ALA A 657 17.13 28.80 17.30
CA ALA A 657 17.08 28.41 15.89
C ALA A 657 18.07 27.28 15.66
N ARG A 658 17.66 26.34 14.81
CA ARG A 658 18.42 25.13 14.50
C ARG A 658 19.78 25.39 13.85
N ASN A 659 19.98 26.57 13.26
CA ASN A 659 21.26 27.01 12.68
C ASN A 659 22.05 28.00 13.57
N GLY A 660 21.62 28.18 14.82
CA GLY A 660 22.31 28.98 15.82
C GLY A 660 22.09 30.49 15.75
N LEU A 661 21.36 31.03 14.76
CA LEU A 661 20.96 32.44 14.75
C LEU A 661 19.61 32.76 14.09
N PHE A 662 19.16 32.11 13.00
CA PHE A 662 17.95 32.56 12.26
C PHE A 662 17.07 31.42 11.71
N HIS A 663 15.74 31.52 11.79
CA HIS A 663 14.86 30.82 10.86
C HIS A 663 14.73 31.67 9.59
N GLN A 664 15.21 31.17 8.44
CA GLN A 664 14.85 31.78 7.15
C GLN A 664 13.40 31.38 6.84
N VAL A 665 12.52 32.36 6.73
CA VAL A 665 11.13 32.13 6.35
C VAL A 665 11.02 32.20 4.82
N PRO A 666 10.15 31.38 4.17
CA PRO A 666 9.79 31.60 2.78
C PRO A 666 9.41 33.07 2.54
N VAL A 667 9.95 33.62 1.45
CA VAL A 667 9.73 35.01 1.03
C VAL A 667 8.22 35.29 0.88
N GLY A 668 7.71 36.29 1.58
CA GLY A 668 6.37 36.81 1.37
C GLY A 668 6.38 37.91 0.29
N GLU A 669 5.85 37.62 -0.90
CA GLU A 669 5.60 38.67 -1.90
C GLU A 669 4.23 39.32 -1.65
N LEU A 670 4.19 40.63 -1.41
CA LEU A 670 2.97 41.43 -1.47
C LEU A 670 3.00 42.27 -2.76
N ALA A 671 2.24 41.83 -3.77
CA ALA A 671 2.06 42.59 -5.00
C ALA A 671 1.14 43.79 -4.76
N PHE A 672 1.68 44.99 -4.92
CA PHE A 672 0.91 46.22 -5.01
C PHE A 672 0.74 46.58 -6.49
N THR A 673 -0.43 47.06 -6.89
CA THR A 673 -0.65 47.58 -8.25
C THR A 673 -0.83 49.09 -8.14
N TYR A 674 0.25 49.81 -8.47
CA TYR A 674 0.24 51.27 -8.62
C TYR A 674 -0.38 51.68 -9.95
#